data_AF-A0A7G2IL34-F1
#
_entry.id   AF-A0A7G2IL34-F1
#
_cell.length_a   1.000
_cell.length_b   1.000
_cell.length_c   1.000
_cell.angle_alpha   90.00
_cell.angle_beta   90.00
_cell.angle_gamma   90.00
#
_symmetry.space_group_name_H-M   'P 1'
#
loop_
_entity.id
_entity.type
_entity.pdbx_description
1 polymer ?
#
loop_
_entity_poly.entity_id
_entity_poly.type
_entity_poly.pdbx_seq_one_letter_code
_entity_poly.pdbx_strand_id
1 'polypeptide(L)'
;MQLSDNAQGVNNGDINVVDGRKNGASYGSGIAYGVEVADNATFTNSAGASIYLGRNASDPSKDVTMSGGSSLSAGIMTKSAKEVINNGLITLGTGVRNAAGMLIGNATGNVINTGNIVINGDSSAGSSRNYGITVRDSGAENNQEIRNDGKINVNGTNNVGIHVSATNKNAEATTSASGSIVVDGEGSVGNRNYAVWAEGGKDGKAVVNVYSNITLNKAGNIGVHVRDNAVANVDSLSSPAFNSTDQIGYYLYGKGATANIGQAVMNDNGQDRTTIFRIANGAMLAGNTTTPDGQASSNLDLTLSGEQSVGVLATGTGSSVDTGEATFTVQGTDSAALLIEGGATGNISDKTTINLTGERTIAGVVDGQAHQLNGNAEGSATPTILTSNAKITSEASGNKVIAYVARNQGSLILDTQAIIDLASTDSIGVNVQQGGSLTNNATAALHVSNGIGVQASGSNAQIKKLGQIQVDDGTAGVLLTNGASLNITGNTGDAITTNGTADGIRLDTGAGKLAAKVVIISAEGTGAGIQNDANNTDITLNDVTINANDGPGIRTSVALNMKDGLNNILNVNGKGTGFAFEQRNGDAVTGNLTIGKGYTVEVHNSEGSGIRANTDGKVTTNADINVYDSAGGSAIIAKKC
;
A
#
# COMPACT_ATOMS: atom_id res chain seq x y z
N MET A 1 -8.04 -20.54 -43.88
CA MET A 1 -8.67 -19.77 -44.97
C MET A 1 -7.88 -18.49 -45.17
N GLN A 2 -7.62 -18.06 -46.41
CA GLN A 2 -6.94 -16.80 -46.69
C GLN A 2 -7.84 -15.94 -47.58
N LEU A 3 -8.09 -14.70 -47.15
CA LEU A 3 -8.93 -13.72 -47.83
C LEU A 3 -8.10 -12.46 -48.11
N SER A 4 -8.10 -12.01 -49.36
CA SER A 4 -7.32 -10.86 -49.84
C SER A 4 -8.15 -10.03 -50.83
N ASP A 5 -7.56 -8.94 -51.32
CA ASP A 5 -8.19 -8.00 -52.25
C ASP A 5 -9.55 -7.52 -51.73
N ASN A 6 -10.65 -7.82 -52.43
CA ASN A 6 -12.01 -7.44 -52.04
C ASN A 6 -12.86 -8.66 -51.64
N ALA A 7 -12.22 -9.76 -51.23
CA ALA A 7 -12.92 -10.99 -50.87
C ALA A 7 -13.83 -10.79 -49.64
N GLN A 8 -14.94 -11.53 -49.60
CA GLN A 8 -15.85 -11.58 -48.46
C GLN A 8 -15.93 -13.02 -47.97
N GLY A 9 -15.67 -13.24 -46.68
CA GLY A 9 -15.76 -14.55 -46.05
C GLY A 9 -16.77 -14.57 -44.92
N VAL A 10 -17.53 -15.66 -44.82
CA VAL A 10 -18.42 -15.91 -43.70
C VAL A 10 -18.23 -17.35 -43.23
N ASN A 11 -17.96 -17.54 -41.94
CA ASN A 11 -18.01 -18.86 -41.32
C ASN A 11 -19.37 -19.09 -40.68
N ASN A 12 -20.08 -20.14 -41.11
CA ASN A 12 -21.35 -20.59 -40.53
C ASN A 12 -21.23 -21.96 -39.85
N GLY A 13 -20.03 -22.52 -39.73
CA GLY A 13 -19.77 -23.85 -39.16
C GLY A 13 -18.54 -23.85 -38.26
N ASP A 14 -17.78 -24.95 -38.29
CA ASP A 14 -16.61 -25.15 -37.42
C ASP A 14 -15.29 -25.07 -38.19
N ILE A 15 -14.38 -24.22 -37.73
CA ILE A 15 -12.98 -24.17 -38.18
C ILE A 15 -12.12 -24.72 -37.05
N ASN A 16 -11.45 -25.85 -37.27
CA ASN A 16 -10.48 -26.40 -36.31
C ASN A 16 -9.05 -26.13 -36.80
N VAL A 17 -8.24 -25.52 -35.95
CA VAL A 17 -6.82 -25.23 -36.17
C VAL A 17 -6.01 -26.11 -35.24
N VAL A 18 -5.13 -26.94 -35.79
CA VAL A 18 -4.27 -27.85 -35.01
C VAL A 18 -2.87 -27.83 -35.56
N ASP A 19 -1.91 -28.13 -34.69
CA ASP A 19 -0.59 -28.55 -35.14
C ASP A 19 -0.71 -29.88 -35.90
N GLY A 20 -0.08 -29.95 -37.06
CA GLY A 20 -0.12 -31.16 -37.87
C GLY A 20 0.66 -32.27 -37.17
N ARG A 21 0.10 -33.48 -37.13
CA ARG A 21 0.67 -34.61 -36.38
C ARG A 21 0.73 -35.89 -37.20
N LYS A 22 1.80 -36.66 -37.02
CA LYS A 22 1.92 -38.05 -37.50
C LYS A 22 2.26 -38.97 -36.32
N ASN A 23 1.44 -40.01 -36.13
CA ASN A 23 1.63 -40.99 -35.04
C ASN A 23 1.78 -40.36 -33.65
N GLY A 24 1.05 -39.27 -33.38
CA GLY A 24 1.08 -38.55 -32.10
C GLY A 24 2.22 -37.53 -31.95
N ALA A 25 3.19 -37.48 -32.86
CA ALA A 25 4.25 -36.48 -32.86
C ALA A 25 3.90 -35.27 -33.75
N SER A 26 4.25 -34.08 -33.28
CA SER A 26 4.17 -32.80 -34.03
C SER A 26 5.08 -32.81 -35.26
N TYR A 27 4.65 -32.20 -36.37
CA TYR A 27 5.51 -31.93 -37.53
C TYR A 27 6.48 -30.75 -37.29
N GLY A 28 6.31 -29.96 -36.22
CA GLY A 28 7.19 -28.85 -35.83
C GLY A 28 6.45 -27.71 -35.12
N SER A 29 7.19 -26.71 -34.64
CA SER A 29 6.65 -25.49 -34.00
C SER A 29 6.23 -24.45 -35.03
N GLY A 30 5.18 -24.76 -35.80
CA GLY A 30 4.65 -23.89 -36.86
C GLY A 30 3.72 -22.78 -36.37
N ILE A 31 3.39 -21.85 -37.26
CA ILE A 31 2.35 -20.82 -37.06
C ILE A 31 1.12 -21.23 -37.87
N ALA A 32 -0.07 -21.19 -37.27
CA ALA A 32 -1.32 -21.53 -37.95
C ALA A 32 -2.39 -20.46 -37.76
N TYR A 33 -3.10 -20.13 -38.83
CA TYR A 33 -4.25 -19.22 -38.81
C TYR A 33 -5.51 -19.96 -39.29
N GLY A 34 -6.59 -19.90 -38.51
CA GLY A 34 -7.90 -20.40 -38.96
C GLY A 34 -8.38 -19.60 -40.16
N VAL A 35 -8.35 -18.27 -40.02
CA VAL A 35 -8.62 -17.31 -41.09
C VAL A 35 -7.56 -16.21 -41.08
N GLU A 36 -6.96 -15.94 -42.24
CA GLU A 36 -6.13 -14.77 -42.50
C GLU A 36 -6.90 -13.80 -43.40
N VAL A 37 -7.03 -12.55 -42.98
CA VAL A 37 -7.78 -11.49 -43.68
C VAL A 37 -6.85 -10.33 -43.99
N ALA A 38 -6.75 -9.96 -45.28
CA ALA A 38 -5.83 -8.95 -45.79
C ALA A 38 -6.50 -7.96 -46.76
N ASP A 39 -5.79 -6.89 -47.10
CA ASP A 39 -6.20 -5.87 -48.06
C ASP A 39 -7.56 -5.27 -47.73
N ASN A 40 -8.53 -5.29 -48.65
CA ASN A 40 -9.90 -4.82 -48.42
C ASN A 40 -10.87 -5.98 -48.12
N ALA A 41 -10.37 -7.15 -47.72
CA ALA A 41 -11.24 -8.29 -47.48
C ALA A 41 -12.03 -8.15 -46.16
N THR A 42 -13.23 -8.71 -46.13
CA THR A 42 -14.07 -8.76 -44.91
C THR A 42 -14.25 -10.19 -44.44
N PHE A 43 -14.44 -10.36 -43.13
CA PHE A 43 -14.74 -11.66 -42.56
C PHE A 43 -15.75 -11.57 -41.42
N THR A 44 -16.68 -12.53 -41.36
CA THR A 44 -17.59 -12.70 -40.21
C THR A 44 -17.60 -14.14 -39.75
N ASN A 45 -17.28 -14.38 -38.47
CA ASN A 45 -17.64 -15.63 -37.79
C ASN A 45 -19.07 -15.49 -37.26
N SER A 46 -20.03 -16.16 -37.89
CA SER A 46 -21.46 -15.99 -37.60
C SER A 46 -21.84 -16.47 -36.20
N ALA A 47 -22.97 -15.98 -35.70
CA ALA A 47 -23.57 -16.52 -34.47
C ALA A 47 -23.81 -18.04 -34.64
N GLY A 48 -23.41 -18.83 -33.65
CA GLY A 48 -23.48 -20.30 -33.71
C GLY A 48 -22.32 -20.99 -34.43
N ALA A 49 -21.45 -20.25 -35.13
CA ALA A 49 -20.23 -20.79 -35.73
C ALA A 49 -19.08 -20.83 -34.70
N SER A 50 -18.12 -21.76 -34.89
CA SER A 50 -16.98 -21.90 -33.99
C SER A 50 -15.63 -21.90 -34.71
N ILE A 51 -14.62 -21.30 -34.07
CA ILE A 51 -13.21 -21.44 -34.44
C ILE A 51 -12.48 -22.01 -33.22
N TYR A 52 -11.87 -23.18 -33.35
CA TYR A 52 -11.22 -23.87 -32.24
C TYR A 52 -9.75 -24.12 -32.54
N LEU A 53 -8.87 -23.66 -31.66
CA LEU A 53 -7.44 -23.93 -31.70
C LEU A 53 -7.12 -25.09 -30.75
N GLY A 54 -6.47 -26.13 -31.27
CA GLY A 54 -6.01 -27.28 -30.49
C GLY A 54 -7.07 -28.35 -30.22
N ARG A 55 -8.17 -28.45 -30.99
CA ARG A 55 -9.14 -29.54 -30.84
C ARG A 55 -8.59 -30.84 -31.40
N ASN A 56 -8.71 -31.96 -30.70
CA ASN A 56 -8.31 -33.25 -31.26
C ASN A 56 -9.25 -33.67 -32.40
N ALA A 57 -8.70 -33.92 -33.59
CA ALA A 57 -9.46 -34.26 -34.78
C ALA A 57 -10.14 -35.65 -34.71
N SER A 58 -9.61 -36.57 -33.90
CA SER A 58 -10.16 -37.92 -33.73
C SER A 58 -11.10 -38.04 -32.51
N ASP A 59 -10.99 -37.13 -31.55
CA ASP A 59 -11.80 -37.11 -30.33
C ASP A 59 -12.12 -35.66 -29.94
N PRO A 60 -13.19 -35.06 -30.49
CA PRO A 60 -13.52 -33.65 -30.30
C PRO A 60 -13.75 -33.20 -28.85
N SER A 61 -13.86 -34.12 -27.88
CA SER A 61 -13.94 -33.79 -26.46
C SER A 61 -12.58 -33.57 -25.81
N LYS A 62 -11.47 -33.70 -26.55
CA LYS A 62 -10.11 -33.55 -26.04
C LYS A 62 -9.35 -32.46 -26.79
N ASP A 63 -8.38 -31.88 -26.09
CA ASP A 63 -7.41 -30.97 -26.68
C ASP A 63 -6.09 -31.67 -27.03
N VAL A 64 -5.39 -31.10 -28.01
CA VAL A 64 -4.04 -31.46 -28.40
C VAL A 64 -3.07 -30.33 -28.08
N THR A 65 -1.84 -30.69 -27.70
CA THR A 65 -0.76 -29.72 -27.52
C THR A 65 -0.47 -28.96 -28.82
N MET A 66 -0.53 -27.64 -28.73
CA MET A 66 -0.13 -26.72 -29.78
C MET A 66 0.76 -25.67 -29.13
N SER A 67 2.04 -25.98 -28.97
CA SER A 67 3.01 -25.15 -28.24
C SER A 67 3.30 -23.80 -28.92
N GLY A 68 2.87 -23.64 -30.18
CA GLY A 68 3.09 -22.47 -31.00
C GLY A 68 4.49 -22.40 -31.60
N GLY A 69 4.70 -21.42 -32.49
CA GLY A 69 5.96 -21.19 -33.21
C GLY A 69 6.67 -19.90 -32.80
N SER A 70 7.52 -19.36 -33.68
CA SER A 70 8.20 -18.07 -33.45
C SER A 70 7.25 -16.86 -33.43
N SER A 71 6.04 -17.02 -33.97
CA SER A 71 4.96 -16.02 -33.94
C SER A 71 3.68 -16.65 -33.40
N LEU A 72 2.70 -15.79 -33.06
CA LEU A 72 1.41 -16.24 -32.57
C LEU A 72 0.64 -17.01 -33.64
N SER A 73 0.08 -18.16 -33.28
CA SER A 73 -1.05 -18.74 -34.04
C SER A 73 -2.33 -17.95 -33.76
N ALA A 74 -3.33 -18.02 -34.62
CA ALA A 74 -4.57 -17.30 -34.40
C ALA A 74 -5.82 -18.00 -34.93
N GLY A 75 -6.96 -17.79 -34.27
CA GLY A 75 -8.26 -18.13 -34.85
C GLY A 75 -8.54 -17.27 -36.07
N ILE A 76 -8.45 -15.96 -35.86
CA ILE A 76 -8.53 -14.94 -36.90
C ILE A 76 -7.26 -14.08 -36.82
N MET A 77 -6.50 -14.00 -37.90
CA MET A 77 -5.45 -13.01 -38.09
C MET A 77 -5.90 -11.98 -39.11
N THR A 78 -5.82 -10.70 -38.78
CA THR A 78 -6.21 -9.63 -39.70
C THR A 78 -5.16 -8.53 -39.81
N LYS A 79 -4.95 -8.13 -41.06
CA LYS A 79 -4.25 -6.92 -41.52
C LYS A 79 -5.13 -6.13 -42.49
N SER A 80 -6.45 -6.39 -42.46
CA SER A 80 -7.41 -5.80 -43.39
C SER A 80 -7.65 -4.31 -43.11
N ALA A 81 -7.96 -3.59 -44.18
CA ALA A 81 -8.50 -2.24 -44.18
C ALA A 81 -10.03 -2.21 -44.08
N LYS A 82 -10.67 -3.39 -44.01
CA LYS A 82 -12.13 -3.56 -43.86
C LYS A 82 -12.48 -4.40 -42.64
N GLU A 83 -13.78 -4.47 -42.39
CA GLU A 83 -14.36 -5.02 -41.17
C GLU A 83 -14.12 -6.53 -40.99
N VAL A 84 -13.77 -6.91 -39.76
CA VAL A 84 -13.64 -8.30 -39.31
C VAL A 84 -14.41 -8.49 -38.01
N ILE A 85 -15.40 -9.40 -38.01
CA ILE A 85 -16.32 -9.61 -36.88
C ILE A 85 -16.24 -11.04 -36.35
N ASN A 86 -16.21 -11.20 -35.03
CA ASN A 86 -16.58 -12.43 -34.35
C ASN A 86 -17.93 -12.28 -33.64
N ASN A 87 -18.98 -12.89 -34.20
CA ASN A 87 -20.29 -13.09 -33.53
C ASN A 87 -20.39 -14.48 -32.88
N GLY A 88 -19.52 -15.42 -33.26
CA GLY A 88 -19.53 -16.82 -32.82
C GLY A 88 -18.62 -17.09 -31.63
N LEU A 89 -18.20 -18.35 -31.49
CA LEU A 89 -17.28 -18.81 -30.45
C LEU A 89 -15.87 -18.98 -31.01
N ILE A 90 -14.86 -18.42 -30.33
CA ILE A 90 -13.46 -18.78 -30.52
C ILE A 90 -12.95 -19.47 -29.25
N THR A 91 -12.31 -20.63 -29.37
CA THR A 91 -11.74 -21.36 -28.22
C THR A 91 -10.28 -21.70 -28.45
N LEU A 92 -9.44 -21.39 -27.47
CA LEU A 92 -8.06 -21.86 -27.38
C LEU A 92 -8.05 -23.00 -26.35
N GLY A 93 -7.83 -24.23 -26.80
CA GLY A 93 -7.82 -25.42 -25.95
C GLY A 93 -6.73 -25.38 -24.87
N THR A 94 -6.85 -26.28 -23.91
CA THR A 94 -5.94 -26.46 -22.75
C THR A 94 -4.48 -26.70 -23.15
N GLY A 95 -4.25 -27.39 -24.28
CA GLY A 95 -2.92 -27.64 -24.83
C GLY A 95 -2.33 -26.48 -25.65
N VAL A 96 -3.03 -25.36 -25.83
CA VAL A 96 -2.61 -24.26 -26.70
C VAL A 96 -1.70 -23.27 -25.96
N ARG A 97 -0.62 -22.85 -26.64
CA ARG A 97 0.32 -21.80 -26.21
C ARG A 97 0.69 -20.90 -27.37
N ASN A 98 1.13 -19.68 -27.05
CA ASN A 98 1.58 -18.70 -28.02
C ASN A 98 0.55 -18.50 -29.16
N ALA A 99 -0.72 -18.28 -28.79
CA ALA A 99 -1.80 -18.09 -29.74
C ALA A 99 -2.76 -16.95 -29.33
N ALA A 100 -3.55 -16.49 -30.29
CA ALA A 100 -4.61 -15.52 -30.08
C ALA A 100 -5.97 -16.03 -30.59
N GLY A 101 -7.07 -15.63 -29.96
CA GLY A 101 -8.39 -15.78 -30.58
C GLY A 101 -8.47 -14.89 -31.84
N MET A 102 -8.16 -13.62 -31.65
CA MET A 102 -8.05 -12.60 -32.69
C MET A 102 -6.69 -11.91 -32.60
N LEU A 103 -5.90 -11.97 -33.67
CA LEU A 103 -4.61 -11.30 -33.84
C LEU A 103 -4.76 -10.16 -34.85
N ILE A 104 -4.62 -8.93 -34.38
CA ILE A 104 -4.68 -7.72 -35.20
C ILE A 104 -3.26 -7.19 -35.39
N GLY A 105 -2.78 -7.16 -36.63
CA GLY A 105 -1.43 -6.68 -36.95
C GLY A 105 -1.44 -5.74 -38.14
N ASN A 106 -1.13 -4.47 -37.91
CA ASN A 106 -1.13 -3.41 -38.93
C ASN A 106 -2.45 -3.30 -39.72
N ALA A 107 -3.58 -3.65 -39.11
CA ALA A 107 -4.90 -3.47 -39.72
C ALA A 107 -5.33 -2.00 -39.65
N THR A 108 -6.17 -1.56 -40.58
CA THR A 108 -6.81 -0.23 -40.55
C THR A 108 -8.34 -0.30 -40.55
N GLY A 109 -8.92 -1.48 -40.78
CA GLY A 109 -10.36 -1.72 -40.69
C GLY A 109 -10.82 -2.10 -39.28
N ASN A 110 -12.11 -1.93 -39.02
CA ASN A 110 -12.70 -2.24 -37.71
C ASN A 110 -12.60 -3.73 -37.39
N VAL A 111 -12.35 -4.05 -36.13
CA VAL A 111 -12.29 -5.42 -35.62
C VAL A 111 -13.17 -5.53 -34.38
N ILE A 112 -14.26 -6.28 -34.47
CA ILE A 112 -15.31 -6.29 -33.44
C ILE A 112 -15.54 -7.72 -32.95
N ASN A 113 -15.45 -7.92 -31.64
CA ASN A 113 -15.92 -9.15 -30.98
C ASN A 113 -17.26 -8.89 -30.30
N THR A 114 -18.34 -9.47 -30.78
CA THR A 114 -19.66 -9.48 -30.12
C THR A 114 -20.00 -10.87 -29.56
N GLY A 115 -19.27 -11.90 -29.97
CA GLY A 115 -19.41 -13.28 -29.53
C GLY A 115 -18.54 -13.64 -28.32
N ASN A 116 -18.19 -14.91 -28.22
CA ASN A 116 -17.43 -15.45 -27.08
C ASN A 116 -16.01 -15.81 -27.48
N ILE A 117 -15.03 -15.47 -26.65
CA ILE A 117 -13.66 -15.97 -26.75
C ILE A 117 -13.30 -16.69 -25.45
N VAL A 118 -12.89 -17.94 -25.54
CA VAL A 118 -12.53 -18.79 -24.38
C VAL A 118 -11.06 -19.20 -24.48
N ILE A 119 -10.28 -18.92 -23.44
CA ILE A 119 -8.84 -19.15 -23.42
C ILE A 119 -8.50 -20.17 -22.33
N ASN A 120 -8.35 -21.45 -22.68
CA ASN A 120 -8.15 -22.54 -21.71
C ASN A 120 -6.70 -22.93 -21.48
N GLY A 121 -5.75 -22.39 -22.26
CA GLY A 121 -4.39 -22.90 -22.28
C GLY A 121 -3.74 -22.96 -20.89
N ASP A 122 -3.12 -24.09 -20.54
CA ASP A 122 -2.47 -24.34 -19.24
C ASP A 122 -0.95 -24.56 -19.34
N SER A 123 -0.24 -24.21 -18.26
CA SER A 123 1.22 -24.21 -18.08
C SER A 123 1.90 -25.54 -18.43
N SER A 124 1.17 -26.64 -18.34
CA SER A 124 1.62 -27.98 -18.78
C SER A 124 2.08 -28.03 -20.24
N ALA A 125 1.64 -27.10 -21.09
CA ALA A 125 2.03 -27.00 -22.50
C ALA A 125 3.19 -26.01 -22.78
N GLY A 126 3.68 -25.27 -21.78
CA GLY A 126 4.76 -24.27 -21.90
C GLY A 126 4.47 -22.95 -21.16
N SER A 127 5.42 -22.00 -21.23
CA SER A 127 5.36 -20.71 -20.52
C SER A 127 4.85 -19.52 -21.35
N SER A 128 4.70 -19.67 -22.67
CA SER A 128 4.17 -18.60 -23.54
C SER A 128 2.71 -18.28 -23.22
N ARG A 129 2.34 -17.00 -23.38
CA ARG A 129 0.97 -16.53 -23.12
C ARG A 129 0.04 -16.84 -24.28
N ASN A 130 -1.24 -16.98 -23.97
CA ASN A 130 -2.30 -16.83 -24.96
C ASN A 130 -3.07 -15.53 -24.76
N TYR A 131 -3.70 -15.11 -25.84
CA TYR A 131 -4.46 -13.87 -25.91
C TYR A 131 -5.88 -14.15 -26.40
N GLY A 132 -6.90 -13.51 -25.83
CA GLY A 132 -8.22 -13.50 -26.42
C GLY A 132 -8.21 -12.64 -27.68
N ILE A 133 -7.94 -11.36 -27.48
CA ILE A 133 -7.68 -10.37 -28.52
C ILE A 133 -6.27 -9.82 -28.30
N THR A 134 -5.45 -9.77 -29.33
CA THR A 134 -4.19 -9.03 -29.29
C THR A 134 -4.07 -8.04 -30.44
N VAL A 135 -3.77 -6.81 -30.08
CA VAL A 135 -3.55 -5.68 -30.99
C VAL A 135 -2.08 -5.34 -31.03
N ARG A 136 -1.53 -5.22 -32.24
CA ARG A 136 -0.16 -4.80 -32.49
C ARG A 136 -0.16 -3.61 -33.42
N ASP A 137 0.31 -2.47 -32.93
CA ASP A 137 0.54 -1.27 -33.73
C ASP A 137 -0.73 -0.87 -34.56
N SER A 138 -1.93 -1.01 -34.00
CA SER A 138 -3.22 -0.81 -34.71
C SER A 138 -4.27 -0.20 -33.77
N GLY A 139 -5.34 0.38 -34.31
CA GLY A 139 -6.49 0.89 -33.56
C GLY A 139 -6.45 2.40 -33.27
N ALA A 140 -5.26 2.99 -33.16
CA ALA A 140 -5.12 4.40 -32.76
C ALA A 140 -5.22 5.42 -33.91
N GLU A 141 -5.46 4.97 -35.15
CA GLU A 141 -5.43 5.80 -36.36
C GLU A 141 -6.66 5.53 -37.23
N ASN A 142 -6.96 6.45 -38.16
CA ASN A 142 -8.01 6.29 -39.19
C ASN A 142 -9.43 6.05 -38.65
N ASN A 143 -9.73 6.48 -37.42
CA ASN A 143 -10.98 6.18 -36.71
C ASN A 143 -11.28 4.67 -36.66
N GLN A 144 -10.23 3.83 -36.66
CA GLN A 144 -10.35 2.40 -36.57
C GLN A 144 -10.88 2.02 -35.18
N GLU A 145 -11.88 1.16 -35.16
CA GLU A 145 -12.41 0.63 -33.90
C GLU A 145 -12.01 -0.83 -33.73
N ILE A 146 -11.17 -1.11 -32.71
CA ILE A 146 -10.93 -2.46 -32.22
C ILE A 146 -11.68 -2.62 -30.91
N ARG A 147 -12.82 -3.31 -30.93
CA ARG A 147 -13.77 -3.31 -29.82
C ARG A 147 -14.21 -4.70 -29.37
N ASN A 148 -14.28 -4.90 -28.06
CA ASN A 148 -14.94 -6.04 -27.43
C ASN A 148 -16.30 -5.65 -26.83
N ASP A 149 -17.36 -6.14 -27.46
CA ASP A 149 -18.76 -6.11 -27.00
C ASP A 149 -19.23 -7.46 -26.46
N GLY A 150 -18.47 -8.52 -26.70
CA GLY A 150 -18.78 -9.87 -26.30
C GLY A 150 -18.13 -10.28 -24.99
N LYS A 151 -18.14 -11.59 -24.72
CA LYS A 151 -17.56 -12.17 -23.51
C LYS A 151 -16.19 -12.78 -23.79
N ILE A 152 -15.20 -12.46 -22.96
CA ILE A 152 -13.90 -13.12 -22.94
C ILE A 152 -13.75 -13.88 -21.61
N ASN A 153 -13.58 -15.20 -21.69
CA ASN A 153 -13.26 -16.06 -20.54
C ASN A 153 -11.78 -16.42 -20.57
N VAL A 154 -11.03 -15.91 -19.59
CA VAL A 154 -9.62 -16.21 -19.37
C VAL A 154 -9.52 -17.34 -18.34
N ASN A 155 -9.38 -18.57 -18.83
CA ASN A 155 -9.21 -19.78 -18.02
C ASN A 155 -7.71 -20.17 -17.97
N GLY A 156 -7.37 -21.32 -17.38
CA GLY A 156 -6.00 -21.85 -17.37
C GLY A 156 -5.00 -20.96 -16.60
N THR A 157 -3.78 -20.83 -17.11
CA THR A 157 -2.69 -20.08 -16.45
C THR A 157 -1.91 -19.22 -17.44
N ASN A 158 -1.42 -18.06 -17.00
CA ASN A 158 -0.61 -17.11 -17.78
C ASN A 158 -1.27 -16.66 -19.11
N ASN A 159 -2.59 -16.50 -19.10
CA ASN A 159 -3.38 -16.03 -20.23
C ASN A 159 -3.80 -14.57 -20.04
N VAL A 160 -4.08 -13.91 -21.16
CA VAL A 160 -4.50 -12.50 -21.20
C VAL A 160 -5.79 -12.38 -22.02
N GLY A 161 -6.80 -11.69 -21.49
CA GLY A 161 -8.04 -11.43 -22.23
C GLY A 161 -7.81 -10.53 -23.43
N ILE A 162 -7.44 -9.27 -23.18
CA ILE A 162 -7.10 -8.28 -24.20
C ILE A 162 -5.67 -7.80 -24.02
N HIS A 163 -4.87 -7.86 -25.08
CA HIS A 163 -3.50 -7.37 -25.09
C HIS A 163 -3.31 -6.29 -26.16
N VAL A 164 -2.69 -5.17 -25.80
CA VAL A 164 -2.36 -4.08 -26.72
C VAL A 164 -0.87 -3.78 -26.63
N SER A 165 -0.20 -3.87 -27.77
CA SER A 165 1.24 -3.63 -27.90
C SER A 165 1.50 -2.53 -28.93
N ALA A 166 2.18 -1.47 -28.51
CA ALA A 166 2.53 -0.32 -29.34
C ALA A 166 4.06 -0.20 -29.47
N THR A 167 4.65 -1.03 -30.32
CA THR A 167 6.11 -1.11 -30.48
C THR A 167 6.66 -0.10 -31.49
N ASN A 168 5.93 0.12 -32.59
CA ASN A 168 6.38 0.96 -33.71
C ASN A 168 5.47 2.16 -33.96
N LYS A 169 4.19 2.05 -33.60
CA LYS A 169 3.22 3.15 -33.64
C LYS A 169 2.17 2.96 -32.55
N ASN A 170 1.31 3.96 -32.38
CA ASN A 170 0.26 3.91 -31.39
C ASN A 170 -0.68 2.71 -31.63
N ALA A 171 -1.15 2.12 -30.54
CA ALA A 171 -2.10 1.02 -30.58
C ALA A 171 -3.24 1.27 -29.60
N GLU A 172 -4.45 0.88 -29.97
CA GLU A 172 -5.64 1.14 -29.17
C GLU A 172 -6.62 -0.04 -29.23
N ALA A 173 -7.25 -0.35 -28.10
CA ALA A 173 -8.41 -1.23 -28.02
C ALA A 173 -9.44 -0.68 -27.03
N THR A 174 -10.70 -0.95 -27.30
CA THR A 174 -11.82 -0.49 -26.48
C THR A 174 -12.68 -1.67 -26.06
N THR A 175 -13.22 -1.63 -24.86
CA THR A 175 -14.30 -2.51 -24.42
C THR A 175 -15.57 -1.70 -24.28
N SER A 176 -16.74 -2.34 -24.26
CA SER A 176 -18.02 -1.64 -24.09
C SER A 176 -18.83 -2.22 -22.94
N ALA A 177 -19.85 -1.47 -22.51
CA ALA A 177 -20.75 -1.89 -21.42
C ALA A 177 -21.53 -3.19 -21.72
N SER A 178 -21.62 -3.59 -23.00
CA SER A 178 -22.21 -4.89 -23.38
C SER A 178 -21.24 -6.06 -23.23
N GLY A 179 -19.93 -5.79 -23.22
CA GLY A 179 -18.88 -6.78 -23.08
C GLY A 179 -18.60 -7.17 -21.63
N SER A 180 -17.86 -8.25 -21.45
CA SER A 180 -17.30 -8.65 -20.15
C SER A 180 -16.02 -9.45 -20.30
N ILE A 181 -15.14 -9.34 -19.30
CA ILE A 181 -13.93 -10.15 -19.19
C ILE A 181 -13.94 -10.87 -17.84
N VAL A 182 -13.98 -12.21 -17.87
CA VAL A 182 -14.00 -13.06 -16.68
C VAL A 182 -12.68 -13.82 -16.60
N VAL A 183 -11.95 -13.66 -15.51
CA VAL A 183 -10.67 -14.32 -15.26
C VAL A 183 -10.86 -15.45 -14.24
N ASP A 184 -11.10 -16.65 -14.77
CA ASP A 184 -11.48 -17.88 -14.06
C ASP A 184 -10.32 -18.86 -13.84
N GLY A 185 -9.20 -18.66 -14.55
CA GLY A 185 -8.01 -19.49 -14.42
C GLY A 185 -7.24 -19.24 -13.11
N GLU A 186 -6.59 -20.28 -12.57
CA GLU A 186 -5.76 -20.16 -11.38
C GLU A 186 -4.52 -19.29 -11.65
N GLY A 187 -4.51 -18.08 -11.11
CA GLY A 187 -3.32 -17.24 -11.06
C GLY A 187 -2.48 -17.62 -9.85
N SER A 188 -1.49 -18.50 -10.00
CA SER A 188 -0.44 -18.52 -8.96
C SER A 188 0.24 -17.15 -8.92
N VAL A 189 0.78 -16.73 -7.77
CA VAL A 189 1.51 -15.45 -7.64
C VAL A 189 2.69 -15.31 -8.60
N GLY A 190 3.19 -16.41 -9.17
CA GLY A 190 4.26 -16.44 -10.18
C GLY A 190 3.80 -16.50 -11.65
N ASN A 191 2.55 -16.92 -11.93
CA ASN A 191 2.00 -17.08 -13.29
C ASN A 191 0.56 -16.56 -13.34
N ARG A 192 0.41 -15.24 -13.23
CA ARG A 192 -0.89 -14.58 -13.12
C ARG A 192 -1.62 -14.52 -14.47
N ASN A 193 -2.95 -14.61 -14.42
CA ASN A 193 -3.80 -14.27 -15.57
C ASN A 193 -4.16 -12.78 -15.54
N TYR A 194 -4.44 -12.20 -16.70
CA TYR A 194 -4.76 -10.79 -16.87
C TYR A 194 -6.06 -10.62 -17.63
N ALA A 195 -6.96 -9.76 -17.17
CA ALA A 195 -8.10 -9.36 -17.99
C ALA A 195 -7.63 -8.49 -19.17
N VAL A 196 -6.81 -7.48 -18.87
CA VAL A 196 -6.25 -6.52 -19.83
C VAL A 196 -4.76 -6.33 -19.58
N TRP A 197 -3.98 -6.25 -20.66
CA TRP A 197 -2.56 -5.88 -20.64
C TRP A 197 -2.26 -4.88 -21.77
N ALA A 198 -1.84 -3.67 -21.43
CA ALA A 198 -1.32 -2.68 -22.37
C ALA A 198 0.20 -2.48 -22.17
N GLU A 199 0.98 -2.51 -23.25
CA GLU A 199 2.43 -2.28 -23.21
C GLU A 199 2.86 -1.34 -24.34
N GLY A 200 3.42 -0.20 -23.94
CA GLY A 200 3.92 0.82 -24.85
C GLY A 200 5.42 0.75 -25.01
N GLY A 201 5.89 0.84 -26.25
CA GLY A 201 7.30 0.92 -26.59
C GLY A 201 7.85 2.34 -26.53
N LYS A 202 9.09 2.49 -26.99
CA LYS A 202 9.77 3.79 -27.08
C LYS A 202 9.02 4.78 -27.99
N ASP A 203 8.52 4.28 -29.12
CA ASP A 203 7.97 5.11 -30.20
C ASP A 203 6.44 5.02 -30.31
N GLY A 204 5.81 4.06 -29.62
CA GLY A 204 4.37 3.82 -29.65
C GLY A 204 3.74 3.92 -28.28
N LYS A 205 2.58 4.58 -28.21
CA LYS A 205 1.73 4.61 -27.02
C LYS A 205 0.63 3.53 -27.14
N ALA A 206 0.52 2.67 -26.14
CA ALA A 206 -0.59 1.73 -26.04
C ALA A 206 -1.72 2.34 -25.21
N VAL A 207 -2.94 2.31 -25.73
CA VAL A 207 -4.14 2.81 -25.04
C VAL A 207 -5.15 1.68 -24.93
N VAL A 208 -5.74 1.51 -23.74
CA VAL A 208 -6.92 0.66 -23.58
C VAL A 208 -8.02 1.44 -22.90
N ASN A 209 -9.18 1.50 -23.55
CA ASN A 209 -10.39 2.05 -22.97
C ASN A 209 -11.23 0.91 -22.38
N VAL A 210 -11.19 0.80 -21.05
CA VAL A 210 -11.90 -0.21 -20.27
C VAL A 210 -13.24 0.39 -19.84
N TYR A 211 -14.33 -0.05 -20.50
CA TYR A 211 -15.72 0.35 -20.27
C TYR A 211 -16.63 -0.87 -20.05
N SER A 212 -16.06 -1.99 -19.60
CA SER A 212 -16.74 -3.27 -19.46
C SER A 212 -16.46 -3.89 -18.11
N ASN A 213 -17.35 -4.76 -17.66
CA ASN A 213 -17.19 -5.45 -16.39
C ASN A 213 -15.98 -6.40 -16.42
N ILE A 214 -15.13 -6.31 -15.40
CA ILE A 214 -14.03 -7.25 -15.14
C ILE A 214 -14.36 -8.06 -13.89
N THR A 215 -14.19 -9.39 -13.93
CA THR A 215 -14.38 -10.27 -12.77
C THR A 215 -13.17 -11.16 -12.57
N LEU A 216 -12.63 -11.19 -11.35
CA LEU A 216 -11.46 -11.98 -10.97
C LEU A 216 -11.89 -13.10 -10.02
N ASN A 217 -11.95 -14.35 -10.49
CA ASN A 217 -12.55 -15.47 -9.75
C ASN A 217 -11.57 -16.39 -9.00
N LYS A 218 -10.26 -16.26 -9.26
CA LYS A 218 -9.22 -17.07 -8.63
C LYS A 218 -8.09 -16.22 -8.10
N ALA A 219 -7.37 -16.78 -7.13
CA ALA A 219 -6.28 -16.09 -6.47
C ALA A 219 -5.25 -15.55 -7.48
N GLY A 220 -4.55 -14.48 -7.11
CA GLY A 220 -3.43 -13.93 -7.88
C GLY A 220 -3.79 -13.25 -9.21
N ASN A 221 -5.02 -13.36 -9.71
CA ASN A 221 -5.41 -12.75 -10.98
C ASN A 221 -5.30 -11.22 -10.95
N ILE A 222 -5.01 -10.64 -12.12
CA ILE A 222 -4.88 -9.20 -12.32
C ILE A 222 -5.98 -8.71 -13.25
N GLY A 223 -6.64 -7.61 -12.89
CA GLY A 223 -7.59 -6.92 -13.75
C GLY A 223 -6.86 -6.27 -14.92
N VAL A 224 -6.33 -5.08 -14.69
CA VAL A 224 -5.71 -4.26 -15.73
C VAL A 224 -4.22 -4.10 -15.45
N HIS A 225 -3.39 -4.49 -16.41
CA HIS A 225 -1.96 -4.23 -16.39
C HIS A 225 -1.58 -3.19 -17.43
N VAL A 226 -0.80 -2.19 -17.03
CA VAL A 226 -0.29 -1.13 -17.89
C VAL A 226 1.21 -1.06 -17.75
N ARG A 227 1.93 -1.05 -18.87
CA ARG A 227 3.39 -1.12 -18.88
C ARG A 227 4.05 -0.07 -19.78
N ASP A 228 5.05 0.59 -19.21
CA ASP A 228 5.90 1.58 -19.87
C ASP A 228 5.06 2.68 -20.53
N ASN A 229 5.18 2.97 -21.83
CA ASN A 229 4.43 4.05 -22.49
C ASN A 229 2.95 3.68 -22.77
N ALA A 230 2.23 3.23 -21.75
CA ALA A 230 0.86 2.76 -21.88
C ALA A 230 -0.10 3.51 -20.94
N VAL A 231 -1.36 3.60 -21.37
CA VAL A 231 -2.45 4.25 -20.63
C VAL A 231 -3.67 3.33 -20.60
N ALA A 232 -4.21 3.11 -19.39
CA ALA A 232 -5.56 2.59 -19.23
C ALA A 232 -6.52 3.73 -18.92
N ASN A 233 -7.59 3.82 -19.70
CA ASN A 233 -8.72 4.72 -19.52
C ASN A 233 -9.85 3.88 -18.93
N VAL A 234 -10.21 4.12 -17.67
CA VAL A 234 -11.10 3.24 -16.91
C VAL A 234 -12.35 4.01 -16.51
N ASP A 235 -13.54 3.52 -16.85
CA ASP A 235 -14.80 4.15 -16.44
C ASP A 235 -15.34 3.62 -15.10
N SER A 236 -16.56 4.06 -14.77
CA SER A 236 -17.31 3.62 -13.58
C SER A 236 -17.79 2.15 -13.58
N LEU A 237 -17.77 1.44 -14.70
CA LEU A 237 -18.16 0.03 -14.78
C LEU A 237 -16.95 -0.91 -14.66
N SER A 238 -15.75 -0.35 -14.71
CA SER A 238 -14.53 -1.11 -14.97
C SER A 238 -13.69 -1.40 -13.72
N SER A 239 -14.19 -1.06 -12.52
CA SER A 239 -13.62 -1.57 -11.27
C SER A 239 -13.73 -3.10 -11.23
N PRO A 240 -12.59 -3.83 -11.14
CA PRO A 240 -12.61 -5.28 -11.08
C PRO A 240 -13.40 -5.80 -9.88
N ALA A 241 -14.30 -6.76 -10.10
CA ALA A 241 -14.93 -7.51 -9.02
C ALA A 241 -13.96 -8.58 -8.49
N PHE A 242 -13.51 -8.40 -7.25
CA PHE A 242 -12.65 -9.35 -6.54
C PHE A 242 -13.48 -10.48 -5.93
N ASN A 243 -13.15 -11.72 -6.25
CA ASN A 243 -13.80 -12.92 -5.70
C ASN A 243 -12.80 -13.93 -5.10
N SER A 244 -11.53 -13.54 -4.91
CA SER A 244 -10.51 -14.39 -4.29
C SER A 244 -9.32 -13.57 -3.77
N THR A 245 -8.31 -14.25 -3.22
CA THR A 245 -7.18 -13.61 -2.52
C THR A 245 -6.01 -13.23 -3.43
N ASP A 246 -5.10 -12.38 -2.94
CA ASP A 246 -3.83 -12.06 -3.63
C ASP A 246 -4.01 -11.39 -5.01
N GLN A 247 -5.23 -10.93 -5.30
CA GLN A 247 -5.63 -10.31 -6.56
C GLN A 247 -5.22 -8.85 -6.64
N ILE A 248 -4.99 -8.37 -7.86
CA ILE A 248 -4.64 -6.97 -8.12
C ILE A 248 -5.64 -6.36 -9.09
N GLY A 249 -6.25 -5.24 -8.71
CA GLY A 249 -7.17 -4.52 -9.59
C GLY A 249 -6.41 -3.91 -10.77
N TYR A 250 -5.48 -3.01 -10.46
CA TYR A 250 -4.68 -2.27 -11.43
C TYR A 250 -3.19 -2.42 -11.11
N TYR A 251 -2.42 -2.89 -12.08
CA TYR A 251 -0.98 -3.03 -11.98
C TYR A 251 -0.27 -2.14 -13.00
N LEU A 252 0.30 -1.03 -12.55
CA LEU A 252 1.06 -0.10 -13.37
C LEU A 252 2.55 -0.36 -13.18
N TYR A 253 3.28 -0.52 -14.28
CA TYR A 253 4.70 -0.89 -14.25
C TYR A 253 5.52 -0.09 -15.26
N GLY A 254 6.66 0.44 -14.84
CA GLY A 254 7.57 1.09 -15.78
C GLY A 254 7.24 2.55 -16.04
N LYS A 255 8.21 3.25 -16.63
CA LYS A 255 8.13 4.70 -16.83
C LYS A 255 7.06 5.05 -17.87
N GLY A 256 6.11 5.89 -17.48
CA GLY A 256 5.02 6.36 -18.35
C GLY A 256 3.70 5.61 -18.15
N ALA A 257 3.70 4.51 -17.38
CA ALA A 257 2.50 3.72 -17.17
C ALA A 257 1.52 4.51 -16.31
N THR A 258 0.34 4.75 -16.86
CA THR A 258 -0.69 5.61 -16.25
C THR A 258 -2.05 4.93 -16.32
N ALA A 259 -2.88 5.13 -15.29
CA ALA A 259 -4.29 4.78 -15.30
C ALA A 259 -5.11 6.04 -15.03
N ASN A 260 -6.00 6.36 -15.96
CA ASN A 260 -6.99 7.43 -15.83
C ASN A 260 -8.27 6.81 -15.29
N ILE A 261 -8.56 7.04 -14.02
CA ILE A 261 -9.67 6.42 -13.31
C ILE A 261 -10.85 7.37 -13.30
N GLY A 262 -11.93 6.98 -13.97
CA GLY A 262 -13.20 7.71 -14.05
C GLY A 262 -14.21 7.35 -12.97
N GLN A 263 -13.92 6.33 -12.15
CA GLN A 263 -14.77 5.93 -11.03
C GLN A 263 -14.28 6.51 -9.71
N ALA A 264 -15.22 6.99 -8.90
CA ALA A 264 -14.96 7.33 -7.51
C ALA A 264 -14.89 6.07 -6.63
N VAL A 265 -15.93 5.22 -6.64
CA VAL A 265 -16.06 4.12 -5.65
C VAL A 265 -15.43 2.80 -6.09
N MET A 266 -14.54 2.24 -5.26
CA MET A 266 -13.92 0.92 -5.44
C MET A 266 -13.87 0.15 -4.11
N ASN A 267 -14.00 -1.17 -4.16
CA ASN A 267 -13.87 -2.02 -2.97
C ASN A 267 -13.22 -3.36 -3.32
N ASP A 268 -12.59 -3.97 -2.32
CA ASP A 268 -11.97 -5.29 -2.42
C ASP A 268 -12.96 -6.46 -2.24
N ASN A 269 -14.25 -6.16 -2.10
CA ASN A 269 -15.33 -7.12 -1.86
C ASN A 269 -15.04 -8.10 -0.69
N GLY A 270 -14.31 -7.62 0.33
CA GLY A 270 -13.98 -8.42 1.51
C GLY A 270 -13.00 -9.56 1.26
N GLN A 271 -12.25 -9.53 0.15
CA GLN A 271 -11.29 -10.58 -0.19
C GLN A 271 -9.90 -10.27 0.36
N ASP A 272 -9.26 -11.26 0.97
CA ASP A 272 -7.98 -11.09 1.66
C ASP A 272 -6.80 -10.84 0.71
N ARG A 273 -5.80 -10.10 1.20
CA ARG A 273 -4.52 -9.82 0.51
C ARG A 273 -4.72 -9.24 -0.88
N THR A 274 -5.81 -8.53 -1.11
CA THR A 274 -6.03 -7.85 -2.38
C THR A 274 -5.22 -6.56 -2.43
N THR A 275 -4.92 -6.11 -3.63
CA THR A 275 -4.35 -4.78 -3.85
C THR A 275 -5.18 -4.06 -4.91
N ILE A 276 -5.77 -2.90 -4.59
CA ILE A 276 -6.55 -2.17 -5.59
C ILE A 276 -5.60 -1.60 -6.64
N PHE A 277 -4.58 -0.85 -6.22
CA PHE A 277 -3.55 -0.27 -7.10
C PHE A 277 -2.15 -0.73 -6.70
N ARG A 278 -1.44 -1.36 -7.65
CA ARG A 278 -0.01 -1.66 -7.53
C ARG A 278 0.78 -0.82 -8.53
N ILE A 279 1.68 0.02 -8.04
CA ILE A 279 2.52 0.96 -8.80
C ILE A 279 3.97 0.52 -8.67
N ALA A 280 4.64 0.22 -9.79
CA ALA A 280 5.97 -0.38 -9.74
C ALA A 280 6.95 0.20 -10.76
N ASN A 281 8.23 0.20 -10.37
CA ASN A 281 9.39 0.45 -11.22
C ASN A 281 9.27 1.69 -12.14
N GLY A 282 8.85 2.84 -11.59
CA GLY A 282 8.80 4.10 -12.33
C GLY A 282 7.42 4.54 -12.79
N ALA A 283 6.38 3.76 -12.47
CA ALA A 283 4.99 4.11 -12.76
C ALA A 283 4.46 5.21 -11.82
N MET A 284 3.34 5.83 -12.19
CA MET A 284 2.72 6.90 -11.40
C MET A 284 1.23 6.66 -11.20
N LEU A 285 0.76 6.83 -9.98
CA LEU A 285 -0.66 7.03 -9.67
C LEU A 285 -0.89 8.51 -9.35
N ALA A 286 -1.83 9.13 -10.06
CA ALA A 286 -2.35 10.46 -9.73
C ALA A 286 -3.81 10.30 -9.31
N GLY A 287 -4.13 10.55 -8.04
CA GLY A 287 -5.46 10.30 -7.48
C GLY A 287 -6.55 11.21 -8.08
N ASN A 288 -6.17 12.41 -8.54
CA ASN A 288 -7.06 13.34 -9.24
C ASN A 288 -7.00 13.16 -10.77
N THR A 289 -7.00 11.92 -11.27
CA THR A 289 -6.96 11.70 -12.72
C THR A 289 -8.19 12.29 -13.40
N THR A 290 -7.96 13.00 -14.49
CA THR A 290 -9.00 13.32 -15.47
C THR A 290 -9.55 12.03 -16.04
N THR A 291 -10.86 11.88 -16.05
CA THR A 291 -11.49 10.74 -16.71
C THR A 291 -11.23 10.82 -18.22
N PRO A 292 -11.42 9.71 -18.95
CA PRO A 292 -11.68 9.78 -20.39
C PRO A 292 -12.92 10.67 -20.64
N ASP A 293 -12.96 11.35 -21.79
CA ASP A 293 -14.13 12.13 -22.26
C ASP A 293 -14.47 13.42 -21.48
N GLY A 294 -13.46 14.10 -20.93
CA GLY A 294 -13.60 15.48 -20.44
C GLY A 294 -14.47 15.67 -19.20
N GLN A 295 -14.68 14.62 -18.39
CA GLN A 295 -15.41 14.75 -17.13
C GLN A 295 -14.54 15.41 -16.05
N ALA A 296 -15.20 15.78 -14.95
CA ALA A 296 -14.53 16.24 -13.73
C ALA A 296 -13.55 15.18 -13.21
N SER A 297 -12.48 15.61 -12.54
CA SER A 297 -11.54 14.70 -11.86
C SER A 297 -12.28 13.74 -10.92
N SER A 298 -11.85 12.49 -10.88
CA SER A 298 -12.39 11.51 -9.94
C SER A 298 -11.87 11.77 -8.52
N ASN A 299 -12.73 11.54 -7.53
CA ASN A 299 -12.36 11.47 -6.13
C ASN A 299 -12.42 9.99 -5.73
N LEU A 300 -11.28 9.31 -5.65
CA LEU A 300 -11.21 7.89 -5.32
C LEU A 300 -11.82 7.64 -3.93
N ASP A 301 -12.73 6.70 -3.79
CA ASP A 301 -13.39 6.26 -2.57
C ASP A 301 -13.19 4.74 -2.47
N LEU A 302 -12.29 4.34 -1.57
CA LEU A 302 -11.72 3.00 -1.50
C LEU A 302 -12.16 2.33 -0.19
N THR A 303 -12.82 1.18 -0.28
CA THR A 303 -13.15 0.34 0.89
C THR A 303 -12.33 -0.95 0.87
N LEU A 304 -11.63 -1.21 1.97
CA LEU A 304 -10.79 -2.40 2.16
C LEU A 304 -11.36 -3.23 3.32
N SER A 305 -12.11 -4.29 3.01
CA SER A 305 -12.76 -5.14 4.01
C SER A 305 -12.08 -6.50 4.18
N GLY A 306 -11.25 -6.94 3.24
CA GLY A 306 -10.49 -8.19 3.35
C GLY A 306 -9.25 -8.06 4.24
N GLU A 307 -8.81 -9.16 4.86
CA GLU A 307 -7.64 -9.19 5.74
C GLU A 307 -6.35 -8.91 4.94
N GLN A 308 -5.43 -8.10 5.47
CA GLN A 308 -4.15 -7.75 4.85
C GLN A 308 -4.27 -7.14 3.43
N SER A 309 -5.42 -6.55 3.11
CA SER A 309 -5.65 -5.84 1.86
C SER A 309 -4.94 -4.48 1.84
N VAL A 310 -4.54 -4.04 0.64
CA VAL A 310 -3.87 -2.76 0.44
C VAL A 310 -4.60 -1.92 -0.60
N GLY A 311 -4.90 -0.66 -0.26
CA GLY A 311 -5.50 0.28 -1.21
C GLY A 311 -4.53 0.63 -2.33
N VAL A 312 -3.42 1.25 -1.96
CA VAL A 312 -2.34 1.62 -2.89
C VAL A 312 -1.00 1.08 -2.40
N LEU A 313 -0.37 0.23 -3.21
CA LEU A 313 0.99 -0.25 -3.02
C LEU A 313 1.90 0.37 -4.08
N ALA A 314 2.92 1.13 -3.66
CA ALA A 314 3.96 1.62 -4.56
C ALA A 314 5.32 1.02 -4.19
N THR A 315 6.05 0.54 -5.20
CA THR A 315 7.33 -0.15 -4.99
C THR A 315 8.36 0.19 -6.06
N GLY A 316 9.63 0.23 -5.66
CA GLY A 316 10.75 0.46 -6.58
C GLY A 316 11.02 1.94 -6.87
N THR A 317 12.28 2.23 -7.12
CA THR A 317 12.78 3.58 -7.44
C THR A 317 12.03 4.22 -8.60
N GLY A 318 11.63 5.48 -8.41
CA GLY A 318 10.94 6.29 -9.42
C GLY A 318 9.43 6.07 -9.48
N SER A 319 8.90 5.06 -8.80
CA SER A 319 7.46 4.92 -8.62
C SER A 319 6.94 6.04 -7.72
N SER A 320 5.80 6.63 -8.08
CA SER A 320 5.22 7.73 -7.32
C SER A 320 3.71 7.61 -7.16
N VAL A 321 3.22 8.07 -6.01
CA VAL A 321 1.80 8.17 -5.67
C VAL A 321 1.47 9.57 -5.22
N ASP A 322 0.42 10.14 -5.80
CA ASP A 322 -0.33 11.27 -5.26
C ASP A 322 -1.76 10.82 -5.04
N THR A 323 -2.29 10.95 -3.82
CA THR A 323 -3.66 10.51 -3.51
C THR A 323 -4.75 11.48 -3.94
N GLY A 324 -4.43 12.75 -4.20
CA GLY A 324 -5.44 13.77 -4.50
C GLY A 324 -6.57 13.84 -3.47
N GLU A 325 -7.82 13.78 -3.93
CA GLU A 325 -9.02 13.86 -3.09
C GLU A 325 -9.56 12.49 -2.66
N ALA A 326 -8.66 11.52 -2.44
CA ALA A 326 -9.08 10.17 -2.10
C ALA A 326 -9.70 10.04 -0.69
N THR A 327 -10.64 9.12 -0.54
CA THR A 327 -11.18 8.64 0.73
C THR A 327 -10.88 7.16 0.86
N PHE A 328 -10.37 6.74 2.01
CA PHE A 328 -10.11 5.35 2.33
C PHE A 328 -10.92 4.95 3.56
N THR A 329 -11.63 3.83 3.47
CA THR A 329 -12.27 3.16 4.61
C THR A 329 -11.60 1.80 4.79
N VAL A 330 -10.80 1.66 5.85
CA VAL A 330 -10.00 0.46 6.12
C VAL A 330 -10.68 -0.33 7.24
N GLN A 331 -11.24 -1.49 6.89
CA GLN A 331 -12.05 -2.37 7.76
C GLN A 331 -11.40 -3.73 7.99
N GLY A 332 -10.68 -4.24 6.98
CA GLY A 332 -10.04 -5.55 7.05
C GLY A 332 -8.91 -5.58 8.06
N THR A 333 -8.80 -6.68 8.80
CA THR A 333 -7.76 -6.85 9.82
C THR A 333 -6.36 -6.75 9.20
N ASP A 334 -5.45 -6.02 9.86
CA ASP A 334 -4.07 -5.81 9.39
C ASP A 334 -3.97 -5.18 7.97
N SER A 335 -5.06 -4.59 7.46
CA SER A 335 -5.08 -3.92 6.15
C SER A 335 -4.53 -2.50 6.20
N ALA A 336 -4.00 -2.04 5.07
CA ALA A 336 -3.39 -0.71 4.96
C ALA A 336 -3.99 0.11 3.82
N ALA A 337 -4.28 1.39 4.05
CA ALA A 337 -4.70 2.27 2.94
C ALA A 337 -3.54 2.48 1.95
N LEU A 338 -2.33 2.75 2.45
CA LEU A 338 -1.13 2.91 1.64
C LEU A 338 0.06 2.08 2.14
N LEU A 339 0.79 1.47 1.21
CA LEU A 339 2.11 0.87 1.42
C LEU A 339 3.10 1.44 0.38
N ILE A 340 4.04 2.26 0.82
CA ILE A 340 5.08 2.85 -0.02
C ILE A 340 6.40 2.21 0.34
N GLU A 341 7.03 1.56 -0.63
CA GLU A 341 8.21 0.76 -0.37
C GLU A 341 9.34 0.86 -1.41
N GLY A 342 10.52 0.39 -1.04
CA GLY A 342 11.55 0.00 -2.02
C GLY A 342 12.14 1.12 -2.88
N GLY A 343 12.15 2.36 -2.40
CA GLY A 343 12.62 3.54 -3.15
C GLY A 343 11.50 4.34 -3.81
N ALA A 344 10.23 3.96 -3.63
CA ALA A 344 9.09 4.74 -4.10
C ALA A 344 8.90 6.04 -3.28
N THR A 345 8.12 6.97 -3.85
CA THR A 345 7.68 8.20 -3.17
C THR A 345 6.16 8.26 -3.08
N GLY A 346 5.64 8.62 -1.91
CA GLY A 346 4.22 8.83 -1.69
C GLY A 346 3.92 10.23 -1.18
N ASN A 347 2.90 10.87 -1.74
CA ASN A 347 2.35 12.14 -1.28
C ASN A 347 0.86 11.94 -1.00
N ILE A 348 0.46 12.12 0.25
CA ILE A 348 -0.95 12.10 0.66
C ILE A 348 -1.43 13.53 0.84
N SER A 349 -2.38 13.96 0.01
CA SER A 349 -2.91 15.34 0.03
C SER A 349 -3.70 15.65 1.31
N ASP A 350 -3.77 16.93 1.64
CA ASP A 350 -4.63 17.55 2.65
C ASP A 350 -6.14 17.31 2.44
N LYS A 351 -6.54 16.94 1.21
CA LYS A 351 -7.91 16.59 0.87
C LYS A 351 -8.21 15.11 1.06
N THR A 352 -7.19 14.30 1.33
CA THR A 352 -7.37 12.86 1.54
C THR A 352 -7.87 12.58 2.96
N THR A 353 -8.88 11.72 3.06
CA THR A 353 -9.41 11.21 4.34
C THR A 353 -9.16 9.71 4.46
N ILE A 354 -8.66 9.25 5.60
CA ILE A 354 -8.47 7.83 5.89
C ILE A 354 -9.19 7.49 7.20
N ASN A 355 -10.15 6.56 7.13
CA ASN A 355 -10.94 6.09 8.26
C ASN A 355 -10.51 4.67 8.64
N LEU A 356 -9.99 4.51 9.84
CA LEU A 356 -9.52 3.24 10.40
C LEU A 356 -10.65 2.64 11.26
N THR A 357 -11.30 1.61 10.75
CA THR A 357 -12.53 1.01 11.32
C THR A 357 -12.37 -0.47 11.65
N GLY A 358 -11.26 -1.09 11.24
CA GLY A 358 -10.94 -2.49 11.47
C GLY A 358 -9.87 -2.71 12.53
N GLU A 359 -9.71 -3.95 12.98
CA GLU A 359 -8.67 -4.33 13.94
C GLU A 359 -7.27 -4.22 13.30
N ARG A 360 -6.33 -3.56 13.99
CA ARG A 360 -4.94 -3.37 13.58
C ARG A 360 -4.77 -2.74 12.18
N THR A 361 -5.78 -1.99 11.71
CA THR A 361 -5.70 -1.28 10.43
C THR A 361 -4.67 -0.16 10.46
N ILE A 362 -4.07 0.12 9.31
CA ILE A 362 -2.97 1.08 9.16
C ILE A 362 -3.31 2.13 8.09
N ALA A 363 -3.11 3.43 8.37
CA ALA A 363 -3.34 4.46 7.34
C ALA A 363 -2.20 4.48 6.31
N GLY A 364 -0.94 4.43 6.75
CA GLY A 364 0.20 4.36 5.83
C GLY A 364 1.41 3.61 6.38
N VAL A 365 2.05 2.82 5.52
CA VAL A 365 3.34 2.18 5.78
C VAL A 365 4.39 2.76 4.84
N VAL A 366 5.53 3.19 5.38
CA VAL A 366 6.72 3.56 4.62
C VAL A 366 7.88 2.63 4.96
N ASP A 367 8.30 1.82 3.98
CA ASP A 367 9.23 0.71 4.17
C ASP A 367 10.34 0.75 3.12
N GLY A 368 11.60 0.96 3.48
CA GLY A 368 12.64 0.92 2.44
C GLY A 368 12.88 -0.45 1.81
N GLN A 369 12.37 -1.55 2.36
CA GLN A 369 12.47 -2.88 1.77
C GLN A 369 11.39 -3.09 0.69
N ALA A 370 11.82 -3.30 -0.56
CA ALA A 370 10.92 -3.64 -1.66
C ALA A 370 10.43 -5.10 -1.57
N HIS A 371 9.25 -5.39 -2.12
CA HIS A 371 8.73 -6.74 -2.29
C HIS A 371 8.27 -7.01 -3.73
N GLN A 372 8.60 -8.20 -4.21
CA GLN A 372 8.17 -8.70 -5.52
C GLN A 372 6.67 -9.00 -5.54
N LEU A 373 6.14 -9.33 -6.72
CA LEU A 373 4.73 -9.67 -6.92
C LEU A 373 4.26 -10.92 -6.15
N ASN A 374 5.20 -11.74 -5.70
CA ASN A 374 4.96 -12.92 -4.86
C ASN A 374 5.15 -12.66 -3.36
N GLY A 375 5.39 -11.40 -2.95
CA GLY A 375 5.59 -11.00 -1.56
C GLY A 375 7.01 -11.23 -1.02
N ASN A 376 7.93 -11.80 -1.80
CA ASN A 376 9.32 -11.97 -1.35
C ASN A 376 10.06 -10.63 -1.36
N ALA A 377 10.92 -10.42 -0.36
CA ALA A 377 11.80 -9.27 -0.30
C ALA A 377 12.71 -9.18 -1.55
N GLU A 378 12.82 -7.99 -2.12
CA GLU A 378 13.62 -7.68 -3.30
C GLU A 378 14.75 -6.71 -2.96
N GLY A 379 15.99 -7.13 -3.25
CA GLY A 379 17.16 -6.28 -3.04
C GLY A 379 17.38 -5.87 -1.58
N SER A 380 18.20 -4.85 -1.38
CA SER A 380 18.41 -4.22 -0.07
C SER A 380 17.46 -3.05 0.15
N ALA A 381 17.21 -2.72 1.42
CA ALA A 381 16.49 -1.52 1.79
C ALA A 381 17.03 -0.26 1.06
N THR A 382 16.12 0.57 0.56
CA THR A 382 16.39 1.79 -0.21
C THR A 382 15.62 2.96 0.41
N PRO A 383 16.20 4.18 0.50
CA PRO A 383 15.50 5.34 1.04
C PRO A 383 14.14 5.57 0.37
N THR A 384 13.09 5.56 1.18
CA THR A 384 11.69 5.63 0.72
C THR A 384 10.99 6.72 1.53
N ILE A 385 10.19 7.56 0.87
CA ILE A 385 9.60 8.74 1.51
C ILE A 385 8.08 8.72 1.35
N LEU A 386 7.39 8.93 2.48
CA LEU A 386 5.96 9.21 2.53
C LEU A 386 5.75 10.58 3.16
N THR A 387 5.22 11.53 2.40
CA THR A 387 4.78 12.84 2.89
C THR A 387 3.27 12.82 3.02
N SER A 388 2.73 13.25 4.16
CA SER A 388 1.29 13.25 4.39
C SER A 388 0.79 14.57 4.94
N ASN A 389 -0.28 15.08 4.36
CA ASN A 389 -1.14 16.12 4.90
C ASN A 389 -2.55 15.59 5.23
N ALA A 390 -2.77 14.27 5.17
CA ALA A 390 -4.09 13.66 5.26
C ALA A 390 -4.79 13.90 6.60
N LYS A 391 -6.13 13.79 6.59
CA LYS A 391 -6.93 13.59 7.78
C LYS A 391 -7.11 12.10 8.07
N ILE A 392 -6.61 11.64 9.20
CA ILE A 392 -6.74 10.24 9.66
C ILE A 392 -7.59 10.21 10.91
N THR A 393 -8.61 9.36 10.89
CA THR A 393 -9.48 9.13 12.04
C THR A 393 -9.66 7.64 12.31
N SER A 394 -10.11 7.31 13.52
CA SER A 394 -10.58 5.96 13.84
C SER A 394 -11.87 6.01 14.64
N GLU A 395 -12.61 4.91 14.61
CA GLU A 395 -13.79 4.76 15.45
C GLU A 395 -13.41 4.56 16.93
N ALA A 396 -14.26 5.02 17.84
CA ALA A 396 -14.10 4.78 19.28
C ALA A 396 -14.40 3.30 19.61
N SER A 397 -13.37 2.46 19.50
CA SER A 397 -13.47 1.01 19.57
C SER A 397 -12.20 0.38 20.17
N GLY A 398 -12.15 -0.96 20.27
CA GLY A 398 -10.99 -1.73 20.74
C GLY A 398 -9.99 -2.15 19.66
N ASN A 399 -9.96 -1.43 18.53
CA ASN A 399 -9.33 -1.91 17.30
C ASN A 399 -7.81 -1.82 17.25
N LYS A 400 -7.13 -1.11 18.17
CA LYS A 400 -5.66 -1.03 18.21
C LYS A 400 -5.03 -0.54 16.91
N VAL A 401 -5.62 0.50 16.32
CA VAL A 401 -5.24 0.99 14.99
C VAL A 401 -3.88 1.70 15.03
N ILE A 402 -3.23 1.81 13.87
CA ILE A 402 -1.97 2.54 13.72
C ILE A 402 -2.12 3.60 12.64
N ALA A 403 -1.84 4.87 12.90
CA ALA A 403 -1.90 5.85 11.82
C ALA A 403 -0.76 5.61 10.81
N TYR A 404 0.49 5.57 11.28
CA TYR A 404 1.62 5.29 10.39
C TYR A 404 2.66 4.33 10.95
N VAL A 405 3.32 3.60 10.04
CA VAL A 405 4.52 2.79 10.32
C VAL A 405 5.67 3.25 9.43
N ALA A 406 6.86 3.46 10.01
CA ALA A 406 8.08 3.76 9.27
C ALA A 406 9.20 2.76 9.63
N ARG A 407 9.83 2.13 8.63
CA ARG A 407 10.87 1.10 8.86
C ARG A 407 11.85 0.96 7.70
N ASN A 408 12.99 0.30 7.93
CA ASN A 408 13.98 -0.08 6.91
C ASN A 408 14.43 1.08 5.99
N GLN A 409 14.81 2.26 6.50
CA GLN A 409 15.09 3.49 5.72
C GLN A 409 13.85 4.19 5.14
N GLY A 410 12.65 3.80 5.56
CA GLY A 410 11.42 4.55 5.33
C GLY A 410 11.41 5.84 6.16
N SER A 411 11.08 6.96 5.51
CA SER A 411 10.99 8.29 6.12
C SER A 411 9.56 8.81 6.00
N LEU A 412 8.90 8.94 7.14
CA LEU A 412 7.59 9.58 7.25
C LEU A 412 7.76 11.07 7.55
N ILE A 413 7.09 11.90 6.74
CA ILE A 413 6.96 13.33 6.96
C ILE A 413 5.48 13.64 7.15
N LEU A 414 5.08 14.01 8.37
CA LEU A 414 3.78 14.63 8.61
C LEU A 414 3.96 16.12 8.34
N ASP A 415 3.32 16.62 7.30
CA ASP A 415 3.45 18.00 6.88
C ASP A 415 2.43 18.90 7.61
N THR A 416 2.51 20.21 7.40
CA THR A 416 1.86 21.24 8.23
C THR A 416 0.35 21.08 8.42
N GLN A 417 -0.35 20.48 7.46
CA GLN A 417 -1.80 20.27 7.47
C GLN A 417 -2.22 18.86 7.92
N ALA A 418 -1.28 17.97 8.24
CA ALA A 418 -1.60 16.62 8.69
C ALA A 418 -2.44 16.64 9.96
N ILE A 419 -3.49 15.81 9.99
CA ILE A 419 -4.38 15.63 11.14
C ILE A 419 -4.45 14.14 11.46
N ILE A 420 -4.05 13.77 12.68
CA ILE A 420 -4.20 12.41 13.22
C ILE A 420 -5.04 12.51 14.48
N ASP A 421 -6.20 11.87 14.48
CA ASP A 421 -7.14 11.85 15.60
C ASP A 421 -7.67 10.42 15.81
N LEU A 422 -7.06 9.68 16.73
CA LEU A 422 -7.37 8.27 16.96
C LEU A 422 -8.23 8.09 18.21
N ALA A 423 -9.50 7.72 18.03
CA ALA A 423 -10.43 7.43 19.12
C ALA A 423 -10.39 5.98 19.63
N SER A 424 -9.81 5.04 18.86
CA SER A 424 -9.66 3.63 19.30
C SER A 424 -8.70 3.48 20.48
N THR A 425 -8.94 2.49 21.34
CA THR A 425 -8.05 2.15 22.46
C THR A 425 -6.84 1.34 22.02
N ASP A 426 -5.76 1.41 22.79
CA ASP A 426 -4.46 0.79 22.49
C ASP A 426 -3.92 1.15 21.10
N SER A 427 -4.25 2.35 20.61
CA SER A 427 -3.83 2.82 19.29
C SER A 427 -2.41 3.37 19.31
N ILE A 428 -1.75 3.39 18.15
CA ILE A 428 -0.46 4.03 17.96
C ILE A 428 -0.59 5.13 16.90
N GLY A 429 -0.25 6.36 17.25
CA GLY A 429 -0.17 7.43 16.25
C GLY A 429 0.88 7.14 15.19
N VAL A 430 2.15 7.07 15.59
CA VAL A 430 3.26 6.69 14.69
C VAL A 430 4.12 5.60 15.32
N ASN A 431 4.34 4.51 14.59
CA ASN A 431 5.29 3.46 14.94
C ASN A 431 6.56 3.55 14.08
N VAL A 432 7.66 4.02 14.67
CA VAL A 432 8.98 4.08 14.05
C VAL A 432 9.77 2.83 14.44
N GLN A 433 9.95 1.92 13.51
CA GLN A 433 10.69 0.68 13.73
C GLN A 433 12.15 0.82 13.27
N GLN A 434 12.90 -0.28 13.35
CA GLN A 434 14.32 -0.33 13.00
C GLN A 434 14.61 0.35 11.65
N GLY A 435 15.55 1.29 11.68
CA GLY A 435 15.97 2.07 10.51
C GLY A 435 14.93 3.04 9.93
N GLY A 436 13.72 3.15 10.50
CA GLY A 436 12.70 4.11 10.09
C GLY A 436 12.95 5.52 10.66
N SER A 437 12.32 6.53 10.06
CA SER A 437 12.35 7.89 10.63
C SER A 437 11.04 8.66 10.55
N LEU A 438 10.81 9.53 11.54
CA LEU A 438 9.68 10.46 11.62
C LEU A 438 10.18 11.91 11.61
N THR A 439 9.51 12.77 10.83
CA THR A 439 9.54 14.23 10.96
C THR A 439 8.11 14.74 11.06
N ASN A 440 7.71 15.22 12.24
CA ASN A 440 6.39 15.80 12.45
C ASN A 440 6.42 17.33 12.36
N ASN A 441 5.91 17.87 11.25
CA ASN A 441 5.73 19.31 11.03
C ASN A 441 4.27 19.76 11.20
N ALA A 442 3.36 18.86 11.59
CA ALA A 442 1.96 19.18 11.75
C ALA A 442 1.76 20.33 12.74
N THR A 443 0.84 21.24 12.40
CA THR A 443 0.47 22.34 13.31
C THR A 443 -0.47 21.86 14.40
N ALA A 444 -1.36 20.92 14.06
CA ALA A 444 -2.21 20.25 15.02
C ALA A 444 -1.41 19.21 15.83
N ALA A 445 -1.83 18.98 17.07
CA ALA A 445 -1.29 17.87 17.84
C ALA A 445 -1.68 16.54 17.16
N LEU A 446 -0.72 15.61 17.08
CA LEU A 446 -1.04 14.21 16.85
C LEU A 446 -1.80 13.73 18.10
N HIS A 447 -3.07 13.38 17.91
CA HIS A 447 -3.98 13.05 19.00
C HIS A 447 -4.30 11.55 19.04
N VAL A 448 -4.17 10.95 20.22
CA VAL A 448 -4.58 9.57 20.52
C VAL A 448 -5.37 9.54 21.83
N SER A 449 -6.64 9.15 21.79
CA SER A 449 -7.49 9.12 22.99
C SER A 449 -7.01 8.08 24.01
N ASN A 450 -6.55 6.91 23.57
CA ASN A 450 -5.97 5.91 24.47
C ASN A 450 -4.91 5.08 23.73
N GLY A 451 -3.67 5.12 24.21
CA GLY A 451 -2.58 4.31 23.66
C GLY A 451 -1.22 4.99 23.68
N ILE A 452 -0.60 5.10 22.50
CA ILE A 452 0.75 5.64 22.32
C ILE A 452 0.74 6.73 21.24
N GLY A 453 1.28 7.91 21.53
CA GLY A 453 1.45 8.96 20.51
C GLY A 453 2.49 8.54 19.46
N VAL A 454 3.74 8.35 19.90
CA VAL A 454 4.84 7.87 19.04
C VAL A 454 5.59 6.71 19.71
N GLN A 455 5.67 5.57 19.03
CA GLN A 455 6.51 4.45 19.44
C GLN A 455 7.79 4.43 18.62
N ALA A 456 8.95 4.24 19.26
CA ALA A 456 10.21 3.92 18.59
C ALA A 456 10.75 2.58 19.06
N SER A 457 11.13 1.71 18.13
CA SER A 457 11.67 0.37 18.42
C SER A 457 12.82 -0.01 17.48
N GLY A 458 13.83 -0.71 18.00
CA GLY A 458 14.97 -1.19 17.22
C GLY A 458 16.08 -0.16 17.02
N SER A 459 17.23 -0.64 16.55
CA SER A 459 18.38 0.23 16.24
C SER A 459 18.06 1.19 15.09
N ASN A 460 18.66 2.38 15.12
CA ASN A 460 18.52 3.39 14.08
C ASN A 460 17.07 3.85 13.79
N ALA A 461 16.09 3.55 14.65
CA ALA A 461 14.81 4.27 14.64
C ALA A 461 15.09 5.73 15.01
N GLN A 462 14.59 6.69 14.23
CA GLN A 462 14.90 8.11 14.40
C GLN A 462 13.63 8.96 14.47
N ILE A 463 13.48 9.74 15.52
CA ILE A 463 12.47 10.81 15.59
C ILE A 463 13.23 12.13 15.39
N LYS A 464 13.23 12.65 14.15
CA LYS A 464 14.00 13.84 13.75
C LYS A 464 13.36 15.14 14.26
N LYS A 465 12.03 15.15 14.37
CA LYS A 465 11.22 16.23 14.93
C LYS A 465 9.95 15.63 15.50
N LEU A 466 9.63 15.94 16.74
CA LEU A 466 8.48 15.35 17.45
C LEU A 466 7.18 16.13 17.20
N GLY A 467 7.25 17.45 17.10
CA GLY A 467 6.07 18.31 16.96
C GLY A 467 5.23 18.32 18.24
N GLN A 468 3.92 18.49 18.08
CA GLN A 468 2.94 18.48 19.16
C GLN A 468 2.32 17.07 19.28
N ILE A 469 2.38 16.46 20.46
CA ILE A 469 1.79 15.16 20.75
C ILE A 469 0.77 15.31 21.88
N GLN A 470 -0.42 14.74 21.72
CA GLN A 470 -1.45 14.68 22.75
C GLN A 470 -1.95 13.23 22.92
N VAL A 471 -1.92 12.73 24.15
CA VAL A 471 -2.45 11.41 24.50
C VAL A 471 -3.33 11.50 25.75
N ASP A 472 -4.62 11.23 25.62
CA ASP A 472 -5.56 11.46 26.74
C ASP A 472 -5.47 10.36 27.81
N ASP A 473 -5.10 9.14 27.44
CA ASP A 473 -4.90 8.02 28.36
C ASP A 473 -4.04 6.89 27.75
N GLY A 474 -3.76 5.84 28.52
CA GLY A 474 -3.10 4.63 28.04
C GLY A 474 -1.64 4.57 28.45
N THR A 475 -0.74 4.41 27.47
CA THR A 475 0.65 4.04 27.74
C THR A 475 1.59 5.24 27.82
N ALA A 476 1.74 6.00 26.73
CA ALA A 476 2.67 7.12 26.72
C ALA A 476 2.49 8.10 25.55
N GLY A 477 2.92 9.35 25.72
CA GLY A 477 3.15 10.28 24.61
C GLY A 477 4.24 9.75 23.67
N VAL A 478 5.38 9.34 24.23
CA VAL A 478 6.46 8.66 23.50
C VAL A 478 6.88 7.38 24.22
N LEU A 479 6.95 6.25 23.49
CA LEU A 479 7.41 4.96 24.00
C LEU A 479 8.67 4.51 23.27
N LEU A 480 9.73 4.19 24.03
CA LEU A 480 10.98 3.62 23.50
C LEU A 480 11.12 2.17 23.94
N THR A 481 11.49 1.29 23.01
CA THR A 481 11.67 -0.15 23.27
C THR A 481 12.84 -0.72 22.46
N ASN A 482 13.30 -1.93 22.81
CA ASN A 482 14.17 -2.75 21.94
C ASN A 482 15.40 -2.02 21.35
N GLY A 483 16.14 -1.30 22.20
CA GLY A 483 17.36 -0.58 21.82
C GLY A 483 17.14 0.76 21.09
N ALA A 484 15.88 1.16 20.86
CA ALA A 484 15.57 2.47 20.29
C ALA A 484 16.08 3.58 21.19
N SER A 485 16.69 4.58 20.58
CA SER A 485 17.15 5.79 21.27
C SER A 485 16.37 6.99 20.75
N LEU A 486 15.99 7.88 21.66
CA LEU A 486 15.35 9.15 21.31
C LEU A 486 16.36 10.27 21.47
N ASN A 487 16.46 11.11 20.45
CA ASN A 487 17.23 12.35 20.50
C ASN A 487 16.36 13.50 19.99
N ILE A 488 15.73 14.22 20.93
CA ILE A 488 14.99 15.45 20.61
C ILE A 488 16.00 16.59 20.61
N THR A 489 16.50 16.93 19.42
CA THR A 489 17.39 18.08 19.24
C THR A 489 16.56 19.33 18.93
N GLY A 490 15.90 19.88 19.94
CA GLY A 490 14.95 20.97 19.74
C GLY A 490 15.57 22.27 19.20
N ASN A 491 14.82 22.90 18.29
CA ASN A 491 14.45 24.32 18.31
C ASN A 491 13.10 24.45 19.07
N THR A 492 12.68 25.66 19.46
CA THR A 492 11.40 25.89 20.18
C THR A 492 10.19 25.27 19.46
N GLY A 493 9.30 24.57 20.20
CA GLY A 493 7.98 24.17 19.71
C GLY A 493 7.65 22.68 19.73
N ASP A 494 8.52 21.79 20.22
CA ASP A 494 8.14 20.39 20.51
C ASP A 494 7.45 20.32 21.88
N ALA A 495 6.31 19.62 21.96
CA ALA A 495 5.61 19.41 23.23
C ALA A 495 4.89 18.06 23.28
N ILE A 496 4.82 17.51 24.48
CA ILE A 496 4.07 16.29 24.80
C ILE A 496 3.05 16.65 25.87
N THR A 497 1.78 16.42 25.59
CA THR A 497 0.70 16.52 26.58
C THR A 497 0.09 15.14 26.78
N THR A 498 0.03 14.70 28.03
CA THR A 498 -0.47 13.38 28.42
C THR A 498 -1.42 13.51 29.59
N ASN A 499 -2.48 12.73 29.60
CA ASN A 499 -3.45 12.67 30.70
C ASN A 499 -3.69 11.20 31.13
N GLY A 500 -4.62 10.98 32.07
CA GLY A 500 -4.97 9.64 32.54
C GLY A 500 -3.77 8.92 33.16
N THR A 501 -3.46 7.73 32.67
CA THR A 501 -2.29 6.94 33.09
C THR A 501 -1.09 7.06 32.15
N ALA A 502 -1.22 7.80 31.04
CA ALA A 502 -0.16 7.88 30.04
C ALA A 502 1.06 8.63 30.59
N ASP A 503 2.24 8.02 30.45
CA ASP A 503 3.52 8.66 30.75
C ASP A 503 3.89 9.66 29.62
N GLY A 504 4.54 10.78 29.90
CA GLY A 504 5.03 11.69 28.86
C GLY A 504 6.01 10.98 27.92
N ILE A 505 7.13 10.53 28.46
CA ILE A 505 8.11 9.66 27.79
C ILE A 505 8.32 8.41 28.63
N ARG A 506 8.11 7.23 28.04
CA ARG A 506 8.41 5.94 28.65
C ARG A 506 9.59 5.26 27.98
N LEU A 507 10.64 5.01 28.75
CA LEU A 507 11.72 4.10 28.38
C LEU A 507 11.37 2.73 28.94
N ASP A 508 10.91 1.82 28.08
CA ASP A 508 10.58 0.46 28.51
C ASP A 508 11.83 -0.42 28.63
N THR A 509 11.68 -1.62 29.18
CA THR A 509 12.78 -2.59 29.32
C THR A 509 13.50 -2.79 27.98
N GLY A 510 14.82 -2.62 27.99
CA GLY A 510 15.65 -2.74 26.81
C GLY A 510 15.71 -1.49 25.93
N ALA A 511 15.04 -0.38 26.27
CA ALA A 511 15.20 0.88 25.56
C ALA A 511 16.65 1.39 25.58
N GLY A 512 17.05 2.03 24.48
CA GLY A 512 18.32 2.75 24.36
C GLY A 512 18.24 4.15 24.97
N LYS A 513 19.16 5.02 24.55
CA LYS A 513 19.42 6.35 25.14
C LYS A 513 18.22 7.31 25.02
N LEU A 514 18.05 8.20 26.01
CA LEU A 514 17.21 9.40 25.90
C LEU A 514 18.07 10.66 25.98
N ALA A 515 18.02 11.49 24.94
CA ALA A 515 18.48 12.87 24.96
C ALA A 515 17.32 13.78 24.56
N ALA A 516 17.02 14.80 25.36
CA ALA A 516 15.99 15.78 25.06
C ALA A 516 16.47 17.20 25.29
N LYS A 517 16.12 18.10 24.36
CA LYS A 517 16.46 19.51 24.41
C LYS A 517 15.29 20.39 23.99
N VAL A 518 14.99 21.46 24.74
CA VAL A 518 13.93 22.44 24.44
C VAL A 518 12.55 21.79 24.21
N VAL A 519 12.13 20.92 25.14
CA VAL A 519 10.82 20.25 25.07
C VAL A 519 10.00 20.54 26.32
N ILE A 520 8.69 20.71 26.14
CA ILE A 520 7.72 20.80 27.23
C ILE A 520 6.97 19.48 27.33
N ILE A 521 6.97 18.88 28.52
CA ILE A 521 6.25 17.64 28.82
C ILE A 521 5.22 17.94 29.90
N SER A 522 3.94 17.89 29.56
CA SER A 522 2.84 18.10 30.50
C SER A 522 2.13 16.76 30.78
N ALA A 523 2.41 16.18 31.95
CA ALA A 523 1.72 15.02 32.48
C ALA A 523 0.60 15.48 33.42
N GLU A 524 -0.59 15.67 32.86
CA GLU A 524 -1.76 16.25 33.53
C GLU A 524 -2.52 15.25 34.41
N GLY A 525 -2.30 13.96 34.18
CA GLY A 525 -2.89 12.86 34.94
C GLY A 525 -1.96 12.28 36.01
N THR A 526 -2.02 10.96 36.16
CA THR A 526 -1.24 10.15 37.12
C THR A 526 0.02 9.53 36.54
N GLY A 527 0.17 9.53 35.21
CA GLY A 527 1.38 9.10 34.52
C GLY A 527 2.59 9.97 34.85
N ALA A 528 3.79 9.43 34.68
CA ALA A 528 5.02 10.19 34.92
C ALA A 528 5.38 11.07 33.72
N GLY A 529 5.97 12.25 33.92
CA GLY A 529 6.53 13.02 32.82
C GLY A 529 7.60 12.23 32.05
N ILE A 530 8.54 11.62 32.77
CA ILE A 530 9.46 10.61 32.25
C ILE A 530 9.40 9.38 33.13
N GLN A 531 9.09 8.24 32.53
CA GLN A 531 9.18 6.93 33.14
C GLN A 531 10.41 6.18 32.63
N ASN A 532 11.32 5.85 33.55
CA ASN A 532 12.47 4.99 33.27
C ASN A 532 12.23 3.58 33.85
N ASP A 533 11.60 2.71 33.06
CA ASP A 533 11.52 1.27 33.33
C ASP A 533 12.77 0.54 32.77
N ALA A 534 13.46 1.17 31.80
CA ALA A 534 14.75 0.73 31.31
C ALA A 534 15.80 0.84 32.41
N ASN A 535 16.72 -0.13 32.51
CA ASN A 535 17.93 0.01 33.31
C ASN A 535 18.95 0.97 32.65
N ASN A 536 18.46 2.11 32.16
CA ASN A 536 19.23 3.05 31.37
C ASN A 536 19.67 4.24 32.23
N THR A 537 20.98 4.47 32.25
CA THR A 537 21.61 5.59 32.95
C THR A 537 22.06 6.72 32.01
N ASP A 538 21.83 6.58 30.70
CA ASP A 538 22.14 7.58 29.67
C ASP A 538 20.89 8.39 29.33
N ILE A 539 20.41 9.14 30.32
CA ILE A 539 19.36 10.15 30.17
C ILE A 539 20.04 11.52 30.28
N THR A 540 19.86 12.39 29.28
CA THR A 540 20.41 13.75 29.26
C THR A 540 19.32 14.74 28.86
N LEU A 541 19.03 15.70 29.74
CA LEU A 541 17.99 16.71 29.53
C LEU A 541 18.64 18.10 29.56
N ASN A 542 18.26 18.98 28.62
CA ASN A 542 18.68 20.37 28.59
C ASN A 542 17.52 21.29 28.18
N ASP A 543 17.26 22.34 28.93
CA ASP A 543 16.15 23.28 28.71
C ASP A 543 14.79 22.53 28.60
N VAL A 544 14.62 21.45 29.38
CA VAL A 544 13.38 20.67 29.43
C VAL A 544 12.49 21.15 30.57
N THR A 545 11.22 21.41 30.26
CA THR A 545 10.21 21.69 31.29
C THR A 545 9.26 20.50 31.41
N ILE A 546 9.11 19.97 32.61
CA ILE A 546 8.17 18.90 32.92
C ILE A 546 7.12 19.46 33.88
N ASN A 547 5.86 19.50 33.45
CA ASN A 547 4.72 19.85 34.29
C ASN A 547 4.06 18.55 34.75
N ALA A 548 4.29 18.15 35.98
CA ALA A 548 3.70 16.98 36.58
C ALA A 548 2.52 17.40 37.47
N ASN A 549 1.37 16.77 37.28
CA ASN A 549 0.21 16.99 38.13
C ASN A 549 0.18 16.00 39.29
N ASP A 550 -0.54 14.88 39.17
CA ASP A 550 -0.67 13.88 40.23
C ASP A 550 0.36 12.74 40.12
N GLY A 551 1.02 12.61 38.96
CA GLY A 551 2.14 11.70 38.75
C GLY A 551 3.51 12.31 39.05
N PRO A 552 4.59 11.50 39.01
CA PRO A 552 5.96 12.02 39.12
C PRO A 552 6.41 12.83 37.89
N GLY A 553 7.25 13.84 38.06
CA GLY A 553 7.95 14.48 36.95
C GLY A 553 8.90 13.49 36.27
N ILE A 554 9.79 12.87 37.04
CA ILE A 554 10.65 11.78 36.60
C ILE A 554 10.54 10.63 37.59
N ARG A 555 10.14 9.45 37.13
CA ARG A 555 10.17 8.21 37.92
C ARG A 555 11.16 7.22 37.34
N THR A 556 11.89 6.56 38.22
CA THR A 556 12.83 5.49 37.86
C THR A 556 12.72 4.34 38.85
N SER A 557 12.66 3.12 38.32
CA SER A 557 12.61 1.88 39.11
C SER A 557 14.00 1.24 39.29
N VAL A 558 15.02 1.82 38.66
CA VAL A 558 16.41 1.33 38.62
C VAL A 558 17.39 2.36 39.17
N ALA A 559 18.52 1.88 39.71
CA ALA A 559 19.60 2.74 40.16
C ALA A 559 20.00 3.73 39.05
N LEU A 560 19.81 5.01 39.31
CA LEU A 560 19.90 6.05 38.29
C LEU A 560 21.00 7.04 38.65
N ASN A 561 21.84 7.32 37.67
CA ASN A 561 22.74 8.46 37.68
C ASN A 561 22.25 9.47 36.65
N MET A 562 21.42 10.41 37.07
CA MET A 562 21.04 11.54 36.23
C MET A 562 22.26 12.41 36.04
N LYS A 563 22.81 12.41 34.83
CA LYS A 563 23.95 13.25 34.45
C LYS A 563 23.60 14.73 34.62
N ASP A 564 24.62 15.56 34.77
CA ASP A 564 24.48 17.02 34.72
C ASP A 564 23.69 17.41 33.46
N GLY A 565 22.62 18.18 33.68
CA GLY A 565 21.84 18.81 32.64
C GLY A 565 22.06 20.32 32.64
N LEU A 566 21.18 21.03 31.94
CA LEU A 566 21.18 22.49 31.88
C LEU A 566 19.74 23.00 31.94
N ASN A 567 19.43 23.89 32.87
CA ASN A 567 18.14 24.61 32.97
C ASN A 567 16.87 23.73 32.88
N ASN A 568 16.89 22.53 33.45
CA ASN A 568 15.69 21.69 33.46
C ASN A 568 14.79 22.10 34.63
N ILE A 569 13.49 22.23 34.37
CA ILE A 569 12.48 22.63 35.36
C ILE A 569 11.45 21.51 35.50
N LEU A 570 11.22 21.05 36.72
CA LEU A 570 10.19 20.07 37.06
C LEU A 570 9.15 20.75 37.97
N ASN A 571 8.03 21.15 37.38
CA ASN A 571 6.91 21.75 38.10
C ASN A 571 6.01 20.64 38.67
N VAL A 572 5.73 20.70 39.97
CA VAL A 572 4.80 19.79 40.66
C VAL A 572 3.54 20.57 41.03
N ASN A 573 2.50 20.41 40.22
CA ASN A 573 1.26 21.19 40.29
C ASN A 573 0.15 20.50 41.09
N GLY A 574 0.21 19.17 41.23
CA GLY A 574 -0.76 18.35 41.96
C GLY A 574 -0.09 17.53 43.06
N LYS A 575 -0.62 16.32 43.30
CA LYS A 575 -0.13 15.41 44.36
C LYS A 575 1.15 14.65 44.00
N GLY A 576 1.74 14.99 42.86
CA GLY A 576 2.90 14.34 42.29
C GLY A 576 4.21 14.55 43.07
N THR A 577 5.31 14.24 42.41
CA THR A 577 6.66 14.43 42.95
C THR A 577 7.61 14.82 41.85
N GLY A 578 8.57 15.70 42.08
CA GLY A 578 9.57 16.04 41.06
C GLY A 578 10.33 14.79 40.60
N PHE A 579 11.09 14.18 41.50
CA PHE A 579 11.75 12.90 41.27
C PHE A 579 11.21 11.79 42.17
N ALA A 580 10.77 10.67 41.59
CA ALA A 580 10.37 9.47 42.31
C ALA A 580 11.32 8.31 41.99
N PHE A 581 12.08 7.85 42.98
CA PHE A 581 12.91 6.66 42.88
C PHE A 581 12.24 5.52 43.63
N GLU A 582 11.42 4.77 42.89
CA GLU A 582 10.49 3.74 43.36
C GLU A 582 9.95 2.94 42.17
N GLN A 583 9.38 1.77 42.46
CA GLN A 583 8.68 0.98 41.46
C GLN A 583 7.40 1.68 40.98
N ARG A 584 6.84 1.22 39.85
CA ARG A 584 5.61 1.81 39.29
C ARG A 584 4.42 1.76 40.25
N ASN A 585 4.37 0.74 41.12
CA ASN A 585 3.36 0.57 42.18
C ASN A 585 3.70 1.30 43.49
N GLY A 586 4.80 2.06 43.53
CA GLY A 586 5.28 2.79 44.72
C GLY A 586 6.17 1.96 45.66
N ASP A 587 6.41 0.68 45.36
CA ASP A 587 7.29 -0.16 46.16
C ASP A 587 8.74 0.32 46.12
N ALA A 588 9.51 -0.13 47.12
CA ALA A 588 10.91 0.21 47.24
C ALA A 588 11.76 -0.40 46.12
N VAL A 589 12.84 0.30 45.79
CA VAL A 589 13.86 -0.12 44.82
C VAL A 589 15.20 -0.28 45.54
N THR A 590 16.14 -0.98 44.92
CA THR A 590 17.51 -1.13 45.46
C THR A 590 18.49 -0.24 44.72
N GLY A 591 19.50 0.25 45.43
CA GLY A 591 20.64 0.95 44.83
C GLY A 591 20.61 2.47 44.98
N ASN A 592 21.64 3.13 44.46
CA ASN A 592 21.84 4.55 44.70
C ASN A 592 21.03 5.43 43.75
N LEU A 593 20.55 6.57 44.26
CA LEU A 593 20.03 7.67 43.46
C LEU A 593 21.06 8.79 43.43
N THR A 594 21.51 9.18 42.24
CA THR A 594 22.38 10.34 42.05
C THR A 594 21.74 11.31 41.06
N ILE A 595 21.50 12.55 41.49
CA ILE A 595 21.00 13.65 40.66
C ILE A 595 22.11 14.69 40.50
N GLY A 596 22.53 14.90 39.26
CA GLY A 596 23.51 15.92 38.88
C GLY A 596 22.98 17.35 39.00
N LYS A 597 23.74 18.31 38.50
CA LYS A 597 23.36 19.72 38.44
C LYS A 597 22.39 20.00 37.29
N GLY A 598 21.78 21.19 37.31
CA GLY A 598 20.96 21.69 36.20
C GLY A 598 19.51 21.19 36.22
N TYR A 599 19.02 20.77 37.39
CA TYR A 599 17.63 20.42 37.62
C TYR A 599 17.08 21.30 38.75
N THR A 600 15.96 21.96 38.50
CA THR A 600 15.19 22.72 39.47
C THR A 600 13.82 22.09 39.63
N VAL A 601 13.43 21.75 40.85
CA VAL A 601 12.11 21.23 41.17
C VAL A 601 11.31 22.34 41.85
N GLU A 602 10.18 22.69 41.26
CA GLU A 602 9.28 23.76 41.72
C GLU A 602 7.99 23.11 42.24
N VAL A 603 7.84 23.04 43.56
CA VAL A 603 6.67 22.42 44.20
C VAL A 603 5.64 23.50 44.54
N HIS A 604 4.52 23.47 43.82
CA HIS A 604 3.46 24.48 43.93
C HIS A 604 2.25 24.04 44.76
N ASN A 605 2.07 22.74 44.97
CA ASN A 605 0.90 22.17 45.65
C ASN A 605 1.22 21.71 47.08
N SER A 606 0.25 21.85 47.99
CA SER A 606 0.35 21.38 49.38
C SER A 606 0.63 19.87 49.50
N GLU A 607 0.13 19.05 48.58
CA GLU A 607 0.31 17.59 48.62
C GLU A 607 1.50 17.09 47.78
N GLY A 608 2.18 17.98 47.05
CA GLY A 608 3.34 17.64 46.22
C GLY A 608 4.63 17.50 47.03
N SER A 609 5.66 16.86 46.46
CA SER A 609 7.00 16.77 47.07
C SER A 609 8.13 16.92 46.04
N GLY A 610 9.33 17.26 46.51
CA GLY A 610 10.47 17.49 45.62
C GLY A 610 11.09 16.18 45.11
N ILE A 611 11.73 15.44 46.01
CA ILE A 611 12.32 14.13 45.74
C ILE A 611 11.72 13.10 46.71
N ARG A 612 11.22 11.99 46.17
CA ARG A 612 10.85 10.79 46.92
C ARG A 612 11.80 9.66 46.55
N ALA A 613 12.63 9.24 47.50
CA ALA A 613 13.58 8.15 47.34
C ALA A 613 13.18 6.99 48.25
N ASN A 614 12.64 5.93 47.66
CA ASN A 614 12.20 4.72 48.34
C ASN A 614 13.25 3.61 48.10
N THR A 615 14.40 3.72 48.75
CA THR A 615 15.57 2.87 48.47
C THR A 615 16.38 2.54 49.72
N ASP A 616 17.09 1.41 49.68
CA ASP A 616 18.12 1.00 50.64
C ASP A 616 19.48 1.69 50.39
N GLY A 617 19.65 2.31 49.22
CA GLY A 617 20.90 2.90 48.78
C GLY A 617 21.11 4.37 49.20
N LYS A 618 22.25 4.91 48.79
CA LYS A 618 22.61 6.31 49.04
C LYS A 618 21.86 7.23 48.07
N VAL A 619 21.29 8.30 48.62
CA VAL A 619 20.72 9.42 47.85
C VAL A 619 21.72 10.58 47.83
N THR A 620 22.09 11.02 46.63
CA THR A 620 22.93 12.20 46.40
C THR A 620 22.21 13.11 45.41
N THR A 621 21.99 14.38 45.75
CA THR A 621 21.33 15.33 44.86
C THR A 621 22.09 16.65 44.82
N ASN A 622 22.20 17.23 43.63
CA ASN A 622 22.65 18.60 43.39
C ASN A 622 21.54 19.43 42.71
N ALA A 623 20.29 18.97 42.78
CA ALA A 623 19.13 19.70 42.27
C ALA A 623 18.72 20.81 43.24
N ASP A 624 18.26 21.93 42.68
CA ASP A 624 17.60 22.98 43.45
C ASP A 624 16.13 22.60 43.67
N ILE A 625 15.62 22.71 44.90
CA ILE A 625 14.25 22.32 45.23
C ILE A 625 13.59 23.47 45.98
N ASN A 626 12.57 24.06 45.38
CA ASN A 626 11.78 25.12 45.97
C ASN A 626 10.39 24.58 46.31
N VAL A 627 9.96 24.80 47.55
CA VAL A 627 8.59 24.48 47.99
C VAL A 627 7.91 25.78 48.31
N TYR A 628 6.92 26.16 47.50
CA TYR A 628 6.25 27.46 47.60
C TYR A 628 5.04 27.44 48.51
N ASP A 629 4.33 26.31 48.57
CA ASP A 629 3.18 26.18 49.45
C ASP A 629 3.65 25.99 50.90
N SER A 630 3.16 26.81 51.82
CA SER A 630 3.47 26.71 53.26
C SER A 630 3.01 25.38 53.89
N ALA A 631 2.03 24.72 53.29
CA ALA A 631 1.55 23.39 53.61
C ALA A 631 2.09 22.31 52.65
N GLY A 632 3.02 22.66 51.76
CA GLY A 632 3.70 21.77 50.82
C GLY A 632 4.34 20.55 51.50
N GLY A 633 4.41 19.45 50.76
CA GLY A 633 5.12 18.26 51.20
C GLY A 633 6.64 18.49 51.29
N SER A 634 7.36 17.48 51.75
CA SER A 634 8.80 17.62 51.99
C SER A 634 9.59 17.84 50.69
N ALA A 635 10.62 18.68 50.76
CA ALA A 635 11.57 18.85 49.66
C ALA A 635 12.26 17.52 49.32
N ILE A 636 12.63 16.72 50.34
CA ILE A 636 13.19 15.37 50.17
C ILE A 636 12.54 14.43 51.17
N ILE A 637 12.03 13.30 50.67
CA ILE A 637 11.52 12.16 51.43
C ILE A 637 12.46 10.98 51.18
N ALA A 638 13.28 10.64 52.16
CA ALA A 638 14.10 9.44 52.14
C ALA A 638 13.43 8.35 52.99
N LYS A 639 12.83 7.35 52.34
CA LYS A 639 12.28 6.17 53.02
C LYS A 639 13.37 5.11 53.04
N LYS A 640 13.87 4.82 54.25
CA LYS A 640 14.77 3.68 54.45
C LYS A 640 13.91 2.43 54.55
N CYS A 641 14.02 1.54 53.57
CA CYS A 641 13.38 0.24 53.59
C CYS A 641 14.27 -0.81 54.26
#